data_AF-A0A9P7DVG8-F1
#
_entry.id   AF-A0A9P7DVG8-F1
#
_cell.length_a   1.000
_cell.length_b   1.000
_cell.length_c   1.000
_cell.angle_alpha   90.00
_cell.angle_beta   90.00
_cell.angle_gamma   90.00
#
_symmetry.space_group_name_H-M   'P 1'
#
loop_
_entity.id
_entity.type
_entity.pdbx_description
1 polymer ?
#
loop_
_entity_poly.entity_id
_entity_poly.type
_entity_poly.pdbx_seq_one_letter_code
_entity_poly.pdbx_strand_id
1 'polypeptide(L)'
;MELVSQFTEDAYAKEDRICERPTCATKILKGDPCFYIATIDPNKPGRFVCGSCHSRYQKKAATSVRPSSRNTGFHMPDTDQRPPPRPLPDLHGIRRSVNAAQRTATINPPRVVATSHGLQGSQSGPSGPIVAIPTSSSWNQTSHGLGVGYTANHAAHASQREYWSKLSYTMGSHAETISLNISAVHDAGPKRKGSCGTPISNICEGKKDIHAQIDAPGLIEIALNTILPKILALSPAFTWRTSQFIVRDAGWVDLSTHPANRPYFYSECWHASKRGGKESKVFKSKQFALTVVVPESQWLEYQEWLEKTEEESHHLAHRDVVAHRDVVTPIEEPVMTCKRVHQRSDSIPISALSGGLSPPHKKLAASSAFCTPSPDREDLKQALRIGGTVNLDVKQLLDLQNKNIQYYPIPTRPLSVMLKNAKFLSYDIETVECLMGQLTINPSMPSMLGAGTFKTAHPGWLTLFSPPLSGLGYQTRHEVAVKRAYYKAVLPGTSTASLKFKIGRYALADEVPRLLKEGNVLYWAQSLLQLTYDFINRSITSASELPPFEIPQVRFVDAGLAFAFGPLPAPKAGSSMTNSARAVYLVEELIPGRKGEFVKYVHNMDSNPLLEKSDDGYDLALFFTFTQHVQHIKTWGLAFISDYQGGSELLTDPQILTHPTVSQGKDIFGDGNIEGAVSKFEKQHSCNYYCEWPGFGLDPFTKLPDASVSTDDADI
;
A
#
# COMPACT_ATOMS: atom_id res chain seq x y z
N MET A 1 22.60 22.39 -1.85
CA MET A 1 22.14 23.08 -3.07
C MET A 1 21.25 24.22 -2.62
N GLU A 2 21.72 25.45 -2.74
CA GLU A 2 20.92 26.64 -2.45
C GLU A 2 20.03 26.93 -3.68
N LEU A 3 18.72 26.84 -3.52
CA LEU A 3 17.76 27.23 -4.55
C LEU A 3 17.79 28.76 -4.68
N VAL A 4 18.61 29.28 -5.60
CA VAL A 4 18.54 30.70 -5.98
C VAL A 4 17.24 30.90 -6.77
N SER A 5 16.23 31.42 -6.09
CA SER A 5 14.99 31.89 -6.73
C SER A 5 15.34 32.82 -7.90
N GLN A 6 14.67 32.66 -9.05
CA GLN A 6 14.75 33.63 -10.17
C GLN A 6 14.17 35.01 -9.82
N PHE A 7 13.61 35.13 -8.61
CA PHE A 7 13.06 36.33 -8.02
C PHE A 7 13.88 36.66 -6.78
N THR A 8 14.48 37.84 -6.73
CA THR A 8 15.01 38.38 -5.47
C THR A 8 13.82 38.72 -4.57
N GLU A 9 13.86 38.33 -3.29
CA GLU A 9 12.89 38.78 -2.29
C GLU A 9 12.89 40.32 -2.15
N ASP A 10 11.77 40.84 -1.67
CA ASP A 10 11.28 42.23 -1.79
C ASP A 10 12.34 43.33 -1.74
N ALA A 11 12.66 43.90 -2.90
CA ALA A 11 13.46 45.12 -3.01
C ALA A 11 12.54 46.32 -3.24
N TYR A 12 12.82 47.44 -2.57
CA TYR A 12 12.20 48.72 -2.87
C TYR A 12 13.07 49.50 -3.85
N ALA A 13 12.46 50.19 -4.82
CA ALA A 13 13.21 50.97 -5.80
C ALA A 13 14.02 52.09 -5.10
N LYS A 14 15.34 52.11 -5.31
CA LYS A 14 16.22 53.15 -4.71
C LYS A 14 16.10 54.52 -5.37
N GLU A 15 15.53 54.55 -6.57
CA GLU A 15 15.29 55.71 -7.41
C GLU A 15 14.08 55.45 -8.31
N ASP A 16 13.48 56.50 -8.84
CA ASP A 16 12.41 56.38 -9.83
C ASP A 16 12.89 55.62 -11.06
N ARG A 17 12.17 54.56 -11.46
CA ARG A 17 12.51 53.75 -12.64
C ARG A 17 11.28 53.30 -13.40
N ILE A 18 11.42 52.97 -14.67
CA ILE A 18 10.33 52.44 -15.49
C ILE A 18 10.32 50.92 -15.43
N CYS A 19 9.14 50.32 -15.28
CA CYS A 19 8.96 48.87 -15.37
C CYS A 19 9.45 48.36 -16.74
N GLU A 20 10.46 47.50 -16.73
CA GLU A 20 11.19 47.05 -17.93
C GLU A 20 10.47 45.92 -18.70
N ARG A 21 9.23 45.62 -18.31
CA ARG A 21 8.34 44.78 -19.10
C ARG A 21 7.86 45.60 -20.32
N PRO A 22 8.12 45.15 -21.57
CA PRO A 22 7.91 45.96 -22.78
C PRO A 22 6.51 46.58 -22.94
N THR A 23 5.49 45.96 -22.35
CA THR A 23 4.10 46.39 -22.47
C THR A 23 3.57 47.18 -21.27
N CYS A 24 4.38 47.41 -20.22
CA CYS A 24 3.89 48.02 -18.97
C CYS A 24 4.19 49.51 -18.90
N ALA A 25 5.46 49.89 -19.12
CA ALA A 25 5.96 51.27 -19.03
C ALA A 25 5.59 52.05 -17.74
N THR A 26 5.08 51.37 -16.70
CA THR A 26 4.68 51.99 -15.43
C THR A 26 5.90 52.50 -14.70
N LYS A 27 5.86 53.75 -14.24
CA LYS A 27 6.89 54.33 -13.36
C LYS A 27 6.75 53.73 -11.96
N ILE A 28 7.84 53.16 -11.46
CA ILE A 28 8.03 52.66 -10.10
C ILE A 28 8.75 53.79 -9.35
N LEU A 29 8.10 54.41 -8.37
CA LEU A 29 8.69 55.53 -7.65
C LEU A 29 9.74 55.03 -6.66
N LYS A 30 10.69 55.89 -6.29
CA LYS A 30 11.62 55.60 -5.19
C LYS A 30 10.83 55.24 -3.93
N GLY A 31 11.11 54.07 -3.35
CA GLY A 31 10.41 53.53 -2.20
C GLY A 31 9.23 52.61 -2.55
N ASP A 32 8.84 52.46 -3.81
CA ASP A 32 7.84 51.48 -4.23
C ASP A 32 8.45 50.07 -4.40
N PRO A 33 7.67 49.00 -4.21
CA PRO A 33 8.11 47.63 -4.47
C PRO A 33 8.57 47.42 -5.92
N CYS A 34 9.77 46.86 -6.08
CA CYS A 34 10.42 46.60 -7.35
C CYS A 34 11.03 45.20 -7.37
N PHE A 35 10.74 44.42 -8.41
CA PHE A 35 11.11 43.01 -8.46
C PHE A 35 12.07 42.74 -9.61
N TYR A 36 13.19 42.09 -9.35
CA TYR A 36 14.12 41.66 -10.40
C TYR A 36 13.74 40.28 -10.92
N ILE A 37 13.57 40.17 -12.24
CA ILE A 37 13.26 38.94 -12.95
C ILE A 37 14.49 38.55 -13.79
N ALA A 38 15.19 37.50 -13.39
CA ALA A 38 16.30 36.97 -14.19
C ALA A 38 15.78 36.43 -15.55
N THR A 39 16.58 36.57 -16.62
CA THR A 39 16.23 35.96 -17.91
C THR A 39 16.72 34.50 -17.97
N ILE A 40 16.14 33.72 -18.89
CA ILE A 40 16.58 32.32 -19.14
C ILE A 40 18.00 32.26 -19.71
N ASP A 41 18.42 33.31 -20.41
CA ASP A 41 19.76 33.43 -20.98
C ASP A 41 20.69 34.07 -19.93
N PRO A 42 21.65 33.32 -19.34
CA PRO A 42 22.52 33.87 -18.30
C PRO A 42 23.42 35.01 -18.82
N ASN A 43 23.55 35.17 -20.14
CA ASN A 43 24.31 36.26 -20.75
C ASN A 43 23.50 37.54 -20.92
N LYS A 44 22.20 37.53 -20.60
CA LYS A 44 21.34 38.72 -20.65
C LYS A 44 21.00 39.20 -19.26
N PRO A 45 21.14 40.51 -18.96
CA PRO A 45 20.70 41.06 -17.69
C PRO A 45 19.19 40.83 -17.53
N GLY A 46 18.78 40.51 -16.30
CA GLY A 46 17.38 40.44 -15.91
C GLY A 46 16.71 41.80 -15.96
N ARG A 47 15.44 41.84 -15.55
CA ARG A 47 14.61 43.04 -15.67
C ARG A 47 13.94 43.41 -14.37
N PHE A 48 13.90 44.70 -14.07
CA PHE A 48 13.15 45.26 -12.96
C PHE A 48 11.69 45.52 -13.36
N VAL A 49 10.74 44.96 -12.63
CA VAL A 49 9.31 45.06 -12.90
C VAL A 49 8.52 45.55 -11.70
N CYS A 50 7.41 46.24 -11.94
CA CYS A 50 6.48 46.67 -10.89
C CYS A 50 5.71 45.48 -10.30
N GLY A 51 5.09 45.67 -9.13
CA GLY A 51 4.34 44.61 -8.43
C GLY A 51 3.26 43.91 -9.28
N SER A 52 2.51 44.64 -10.09
CA SER A 52 1.48 44.04 -10.95
C SER A 52 2.07 43.12 -12.03
N CYS A 53 3.24 43.46 -12.57
CA CYS A 53 3.95 42.63 -13.53
C CYS A 53 4.61 41.43 -12.86
N HIS A 54 5.15 41.61 -11.65
CA HIS A 54 5.69 40.49 -10.87
C HIS A 54 4.61 39.43 -10.59
N SER A 55 3.43 39.81 -10.12
CA SER A 55 2.31 38.87 -9.92
C SER A 55 1.89 38.17 -11.21
N ARG A 56 2.03 38.83 -12.37
CA ARG A 56 1.79 38.21 -13.68
C ARG A 56 2.84 37.17 -14.04
N TYR A 57 4.12 37.41 -13.74
CA TYR A 57 5.20 36.45 -13.98
C TYR A 57 5.09 35.23 -13.06
N GLN A 58 4.71 35.42 -11.80
CA GLN A 58 4.45 34.32 -10.85
C GLN A 58 3.36 33.36 -11.34
N LYS A 59 2.32 33.88 -12.01
CA LYS A 59 1.21 33.07 -12.55
C LYS A 59 1.53 32.39 -13.89
N LYS A 60 2.63 32.77 -14.56
CA LYS A 60 2.98 32.23 -15.89
C LYS A 60 3.84 30.98 -15.72
N ALA A 61 3.32 29.84 -16.17
CA ALA A 61 3.96 28.51 -16.03
C ALA A 61 5.36 28.38 -16.66
N ALA A 62 5.75 29.30 -17.55
CA ALA A 62 7.07 29.33 -18.17
C ALA A 62 8.14 30.05 -17.33
N THR A 63 7.75 30.69 -16.22
CA THR A 63 8.65 31.43 -15.29
C THR A 63 8.90 30.68 -13.98
N SER A 64 8.43 29.44 -13.87
CA SER A 64 8.68 28.54 -12.74
C SER A 64 10.00 27.79 -12.94
N VAL A 65 10.85 27.83 -11.92
CA VAL A 65 12.27 27.40 -11.88
C VAL A 65 12.52 26.03 -12.54
N ARG A 66 13.52 25.98 -13.44
CA ARG A 66 14.24 24.76 -13.81
C ARG A 66 15.64 24.80 -13.16
N PRO A 67 16.18 23.68 -12.66
CA PRO A 67 17.55 23.65 -12.15
C PRO A 67 18.53 23.93 -13.30
N SER A 68 19.31 25.01 -13.17
CA SER A 68 20.35 25.37 -14.14
C SER A 68 21.67 24.70 -13.75
N SER A 69 22.23 23.90 -14.65
CA SER A 69 23.58 23.34 -14.55
C SER A 69 24.60 24.46 -14.75
N ARG A 70 25.29 24.87 -13.69
CA ARG A 70 26.34 25.89 -13.79
C ARG A 70 27.60 25.24 -14.40
N ASN A 71 27.92 25.64 -15.62
CA ASN A 71 29.16 25.31 -16.30
C ASN A 71 30.23 26.31 -15.77
N THR A 72 31.11 25.88 -14.88
CA THR A 72 32.26 26.67 -14.45
C THR A 72 33.35 26.56 -15.52
N GLY A 73 33.55 27.65 -16.27
CA GLY A 73 34.70 27.80 -17.17
C GLY A 73 35.99 27.91 -16.36
N PHE A 74 36.92 26.99 -16.60
CA PHE A 74 38.29 27.07 -16.12
C PHE A 74 39.14 27.83 -17.12
N HIS A 75 39.84 28.85 -16.61
CA HIS A 75 41.00 29.46 -17.22
C HIS A 75 42.17 28.47 -17.05
N MET A 76 42.86 28.10 -18.13
CA MET A 76 44.12 27.35 -18.07
C MET A 76 45.25 28.27 -17.59
N PRO A 77 46.16 27.72 -16.76
CA PRO A 77 47.55 27.73 -17.17
C PRO A 77 48.17 26.33 -17.16
N ASP A 78 49.16 26.22 -18.02
CA ASP A 78 50.09 25.12 -18.26
C ASP A 78 50.80 24.65 -16.98
N THR A 79 50.87 23.33 -16.75
CA THR A 79 52.10 22.53 -16.52
C THR A 79 51.79 21.17 -15.86
N ASP A 80 52.57 20.18 -16.29
CA ASP A 80 52.58 18.76 -15.93
C ASP A 80 52.29 18.42 -14.45
N GLN A 81 51.28 17.56 -14.24
CA GLN A 81 51.31 16.51 -13.21
C GLN A 81 50.18 15.47 -13.40
N ARG A 82 50.53 14.18 -13.26
CA ARG A 82 49.61 13.03 -13.35
C ARG A 82 48.51 13.10 -12.27
N PRO A 83 47.25 12.77 -12.57
CA PRO A 83 46.19 12.73 -11.56
C PRO A 83 46.25 11.44 -10.73
N PRO A 84 45.89 11.50 -9.42
CA PRO A 84 45.78 10.32 -8.57
C PRO A 84 44.51 9.50 -8.89
N PRO A 85 44.39 8.27 -8.36
CA PRO A 85 43.26 7.38 -8.65
C PRO A 85 41.95 8.00 -8.17
N ARG A 86 40.88 7.85 -8.97
CA ARG A 86 39.56 8.37 -8.62
C ARG A 86 39.01 7.66 -7.37
N PRO A 87 38.40 8.37 -6.41
CA PRO A 87 37.72 7.74 -5.30
C PRO A 87 36.52 6.92 -5.80
N LEU A 88 36.30 5.77 -5.18
CA LEU A 88 35.08 4.97 -5.36
C LEU A 88 33.83 5.82 -5.03
N PRO A 89 32.66 5.50 -5.62
CA PRO A 89 31.43 6.26 -5.38
C PRO A 89 31.05 6.26 -3.89
N ASP A 90 30.74 7.44 -3.36
CA ASP A 90 30.23 7.61 -1.98
C ASP A 90 28.87 6.92 -1.84
N LEU A 91 28.89 5.67 -1.36
CA LEU A 91 27.72 4.86 -1.04
C LEU A 91 26.76 5.58 -0.06
N HIS A 92 27.28 6.40 0.87
CA HIS A 92 26.45 7.18 1.80
C HIS A 92 25.76 8.35 1.11
N GLY A 93 26.44 9.03 0.18
CA GLY A 93 25.85 10.06 -0.68
C GLY A 93 24.72 9.53 -1.56
N ILE A 94 24.90 8.34 -2.15
CA ILE A 94 23.86 7.68 -2.97
C ILE A 94 22.65 7.31 -2.09
N ARG A 95 22.88 6.74 -0.90
CA ARG A 95 21.80 6.36 0.03
C ARG A 95 20.99 7.56 0.51
N ARG A 96 21.65 8.69 0.83
CA ARG A 96 20.98 9.96 1.18
C ARG A 96 20.13 10.50 0.02
N SER A 97 20.62 10.41 -1.22
CA SER A 97 19.86 10.85 -2.39
C SER A 97 18.63 9.97 -2.66
N VAL A 98 18.72 8.66 -2.45
CA VAL A 98 17.57 7.74 -2.57
C VAL A 98 16.54 8.03 -1.48
N ASN A 99 17.00 8.20 -0.23
CA ASN A 99 16.13 8.52 0.90
C ASN A 99 15.42 9.87 0.71
N ALA A 100 16.13 10.92 0.24
CA ALA A 100 15.52 12.21 -0.04
C ALA A 100 14.49 12.16 -1.19
N ALA A 101 14.77 11.35 -2.23
CA ALA A 101 13.84 11.12 -3.34
C ALA A 101 12.62 10.26 -2.95
N GLN A 102 12.74 9.43 -1.91
CA GLN A 102 11.62 8.66 -1.36
C GLN A 102 10.81 9.45 -0.33
N ARG A 103 11.46 10.30 0.49
CA ARG A 103 10.81 11.24 1.43
C ARG A 103 10.02 12.34 0.70
N THR A 104 10.47 12.71 -0.50
CA THR A 104 9.77 13.66 -1.37
C THR A 104 9.10 12.88 -2.49
N ALA A 105 7.83 12.52 -2.35
CA ALA A 105 7.03 12.03 -3.48
C ALA A 105 6.77 13.18 -4.49
N THR A 106 7.83 13.69 -5.12
CA THR A 106 7.76 14.53 -6.30
C THR A 106 8.34 13.80 -7.50
N ILE A 107 7.66 14.00 -8.60
CA ILE A 107 7.84 13.39 -9.91
C ILE A 107 9.26 13.69 -10.40
N ASN A 108 10.17 12.70 -10.36
CA ASN A 108 11.34 12.44 -11.25
C ASN A 108 12.64 12.02 -10.49
N PRO A 109 13.19 10.81 -10.73
CA PRO A 109 14.57 10.48 -10.36
C PRO A 109 15.61 11.04 -11.38
N PRO A 110 16.90 11.20 -10.99
CA PRO A 110 17.94 11.74 -11.87
C PRO A 110 18.38 10.77 -12.99
N ARG A 111 18.87 11.37 -14.09
CA ARG A 111 19.29 10.73 -15.36
C ARG A 111 20.60 9.94 -15.19
N VAL A 112 20.60 8.65 -15.52
CA VAL A 112 21.82 7.89 -15.85
C VAL A 112 22.00 7.98 -17.37
N VAL A 113 23.07 8.65 -17.83
CA VAL A 113 23.42 8.74 -19.25
C VAL A 113 24.39 7.62 -19.58
N ALA A 114 23.97 6.67 -20.41
CA ALA A 114 24.88 5.76 -21.09
C ALA A 114 25.55 6.51 -22.26
N THR A 115 26.87 6.68 -22.18
CA THR A 115 27.68 7.20 -23.30
C THR A 115 27.91 6.08 -24.30
N SER A 116 27.20 6.09 -25.42
CA SER A 116 27.54 5.30 -26.61
C SER A 116 28.60 6.04 -27.42
N HIS A 117 29.82 5.52 -27.42
CA HIS A 117 30.82 5.92 -28.42
C HIS A 117 30.53 5.20 -29.72
N GLY A 118 30.20 5.98 -30.76
CA GLY A 118 30.16 5.51 -32.14
C GLY A 118 31.57 5.45 -32.72
N LEU A 119 31.86 4.40 -33.47
CA LEU A 119 32.97 4.36 -34.42
C LEU A 119 32.41 3.96 -35.80
N GLN A 120 32.54 4.90 -36.74
CA GLN A 120 32.61 4.63 -38.17
C GLN A 120 33.97 3.99 -38.50
N GLY A 121 34.01 3.10 -39.50
CA GLY A 121 35.23 2.86 -40.28
C GLY A 121 35.68 1.40 -40.42
N SER A 122 35.12 0.73 -41.43
CA SER A 122 35.80 -0.03 -42.50
C SER A 122 37.27 -0.53 -42.33
N GLN A 123 37.41 -1.84 -42.57
CA GLN A 123 38.49 -2.59 -43.26
C GLN A 123 39.60 -3.33 -42.47
N SER A 124 39.75 -4.60 -42.89
CA SER A 124 40.86 -5.57 -42.81
C SER A 124 41.30 -6.11 -41.44
N GLY A 125 41.25 -7.46 -41.30
CA GLY A 125 41.70 -8.25 -40.13
C GLY A 125 43.23 -8.28 -39.92
N PRO A 126 43.74 -9.07 -38.95
CA PRO A 126 43.60 -10.54 -38.96
C PRO A 126 43.36 -11.24 -37.60
N SER A 127 42.90 -12.50 -37.71
CA SER A 127 43.00 -13.70 -36.84
C SER A 127 43.15 -13.56 -35.32
N GLY A 128 42.07 -13.89 -34.60
CA GLY A 128 42.06 -14.25 -33.17
C GLY A 128 42.08 -15.78 -32.94
N PRO A 129 42.39 -16.25 -31.72
CA PRO A 129 42.76 -17.63 -31.44
C PRO A 129 41.54 -18.57 -31.35
N ILE A 130 41.77 -19.81 -31.78
CA ILE A 130 40.85 -20.95 -31.71
C ILE A 130 40.73 -21.40 -30.25
N VAL A 131 39.55 -21.27 -29.66
CA VAL A 131 39.22 -21.90 -28.37
C VAL A 131 38.62 -23.28 -28.65
N ALA A 132 39.43 -24.32 -28.44
CA ALA A 132 38.99 -25.70 -28.48
C ALA A 132 38.21 -26.03 -27.20
N ILE A 133 37.03 -26.61 -27.36
CA ILE A 133 36.23 -27.19 -26.27
C ILE A 133 36.74 -28.62 -26.05
N PRO A 134 37.20 -29.02 -24.84
CA PRO A 134 37.52 -30.41 -24.58
C PRO A 134 36.23 -31.22 -24.38
N THR A 135 36.04 -32.21 -25.24
CA THR A 135 35.13 -33.33 -25.07
C THR A 135 35.45 -34.13 -23.81
N SER A 136 34.41 -34.41 -23.03
CA SER A 136 34.42 -35.19 -21.79
C SER A 136 34.80 -36.65 -22.00
N SER A 137 35.90 -37.08 -21.41
CA SER A 137 36.26 -38.49 -21.23
C SER A 137 35.94 -38.97 -19.82
N SER A 138 35.02 -39.94 -19.76
CA SER A 138 34.99 -41.11 -18.87
C SER A 138 35.87 -41.09 -17.61
N TRP A 139 35.23 -40.99 -16.44
CA TRP A 139 35.69 -41.64 -15.21
C TRP A 139 34.52 -42.28 -14.48
N ASN A 140 34.60 -43.61 -14.34
CA ASN A 140 33.85 -44.41 -13.40
C ASN A 140 34.12 -43.94 -11.96
N GLN A 141 33.09 -43.80 -11.14
CA GLN A 141 33.14 -44.18 -9.72
C GLN A 141 31.71 -44.28 -9.12
N THR A 142 31.34 -45.54 -8.83
CA THR A 142 30.69 -46.03 -7.61
C THR A 142 29.78 -45.09 -6.79
N SER A 143 28.49 -45.44 -6.80
CA SER A 143 27.55 -45.46 -5.67
C SER A 143 27.94 -44.74 -4.39
N HIS A 144 27.23 -43.66 -4.04
CA HIS A 144 26.54 -43.44 -2.75
C HIS A 144 25.82 -42.08 -2.75
N GLY A 145 24.56 -42.05 -2.27
CA GLY A 145 23.89 -40.84 -1.77
C GLY A 145 22.98 -40.11 -2.75
N LEU A 146 21.70 -40.48 -2.79
CA LEU A 146 20.62 -39.71 -3.43
C LEU A 146 20.43 -38.36 -2.70
N GLY A 147 20.91 -37.28 -3.33
CA GLY A 147 20.59 -35.90 -2.94
C GLY A 147 19.18 -35.52 -3.36
N VAL A 148 18.25 -35.54 -2.41
CA VAL A 148 16.88 -35.02 -2.53
C VAL A 148 16.94 -33.49 -2.41
N GLY A 149 16.72 -32.77 -3.51
CA GLY A 149 16.80 -31.31 -3.49
C GLY A 149 16.14 -30.54 -4.64
N TYR A 150 15.48 -31.20 -5.59
CA TYR A 150 14.86 -30.52 -6.73
C TYR A 150 13.36 -30.81 -6.78
N THR A 151 12.55 -29.77 -6.62
CA THR A 151 11.09 -29.84 -6.74
C THR A 151 10.67 -29.82 -8.20
N ALA A 152 9.45 -30.30 -8.49
CA ALA A 152 8.88 -30.36 -9.85
C ALA A 152 8.87 -29.01 -10.60
N ASN A 153 8.86 -27.87 -9.89
CA ASN A 153 8.95 -26.54 -10.50
C ASN A 153 10.35 -26.21 -11.02
N HIS A 154 11.41 -26.80 -10.46
CA HIS A 154 12.77 -26.63 -10.99
C HIS A 154 12.93 -27.33 -12.35
N ALA A 155 12.18 -28.41 -12.59
CA ALA A 155 12.11 -29.06 -13.90
C ALA A 155 11.43 -28.16 -14.96
N ALA A 156 10.42 -27.39 -14.57
CA ALA A 156 9.75 -26.42 -15.46
C ALA A 156 10.58 -25.15 -15.72
N HIS A 157 11.55 -24.82 -14.86
CA HIS A 157 12.38 -23.63 -15.05
C HIS A 157 13.30 -23.73 -16.28
N ALA A 158 13.73 -24.93 -16.65
CA ALA A 158 14.50 -25.17 -17.86
C ALA A 158 13.64 -24.93 -19.11
N SER A 159 12.43 -25.47 -19.17
CA SER A 159 11.50 -25.27 -20.29
C SER A 159 11.02 -23.83 -20.40
N GLN A 160 10.83 -23.13 -19.27
CA GLN A 160 10.44 -21.73 -19.25
C GLN A 160 11.59 -20.81 -19.73
N ARG A 161 12.84 -21.05 -19.31
CA ARG A 161 14.00 -20.34 -19.85
C ARG A 161 14.23 -20.63 -21.34
N GLU A 162 14.03 -21.86 -21.79
CA GLU A 162 14.14 -22.20 -23.20
C GLU A 162 13.04 -21.52 -24.03
N TYR A 163 11.81 -21.47 -23.51
CA TYR A 163 10.70 -20.72 -24.08
C TYR A 163 11.01 -19.23 -24.19
N TRP A 164 11.45 -18.58 -23.10
CA TRP A 164 11.80 -17.15 -23.09
C TRP A 164 13.03 -16.83 -23.94
N SER A 165 14.01 -17.75 -24.01
CA SER A 165 15.17 -17.65 -24.89
C SER A 165 14.72 -17.66 -26.36
N LYS A 166 13.94 -18.67 -26.77
CA LYS A 166 13.37 -18.76 -28.13
C LYS A 166 12.55 -17.51 -28.48
N LEU A 167 11.78 -16.99 -27.52
CA LEU A 167 10.98 -15.77 -27.67
C LEU A 167 11.86 -14.53 -27.87
N SER A 168 12.94 -14.39 -27.09
CA SER A 168 13.84 -13.22 -27.17
C SER A 168 14.58 -13.10 -28.52
N TYR A 169 14.91 -14.22 -29.16
CA TYR A 169 15.57 -14.25 -30.46
C TYR A 169 14.61 -14.08 -31.65
N THR A 170 13.30 -14.26 -31.46
CA THR A 170 12.27 -14.04 -32.50
C THR A 170 11.67 -12.64 -32.49
N MET A 171 11.92 -11.82 -31.46
CA MET A 171 11.32 -10.49 -31.27
C MET A 171 12.03 -9.36 -32.04
N GLY A 172 11.96 -9.38 -33.36
CA GLY A 172 12.15 -8.17 -34.18
C GLY A 172 10.86 -7.35 -34.24
N SER A 173 10.84 -6.16 -33.61
CA SER A 173 9.81 -5.10 -33.68
C SER A 173 8.34 -5.52 -33.84
N HIS A 174 7.57 -5.41 -32.75
CA HIS A 174 6.10 -5.58 -32.64
C HIS A 174 5.59 -7.02 -32.46
N ALA A 175 5.76 -7.55 -31.24
CA ALA A 175 5.07 -8.75 -30.82
C ALA A 175 3.55 -8.57 -30.86
N GLU A 176 2.87 -9.29 -31.74
CA GLU A 176 1.42 -9.39 -31.75
C GLU A 176 0.99 -10.29 -30.59
N THR A 177 0.57 -9.68 -29.47
CA THR A 177 0.14 -10.40 -28.27
C THR A 177 -1.34 -10.18 -27.96
N ILE A 178 -1.93 -11.12 -27.22
CA ILE A 178 -3.28 -11.06 -26.67
C ILE A 178 -3.23 -11.26 -25.15
N SER A 179 -4.33 -10.94 -24.48
CA SER A 179 -4.55 -11.28 -23.07
C SER A 179 -5.73 -12.23 -22.94
N LEU A 180 -5.72 -13.10 -21.93
CA LEU A 180 -6.81 -13.99 -21.58
C LEU A 180 -7.36 -13.65 -20.19
N ASN A 181 -8.67 -13.75 -20.04
CA ASN A 181 -9.36 -13.87 -18.76
C ASN A 181 -9.89 -15.30 -18.66
N ILE A 182 -9.45 -16.08 -17.68
CA ILE A 182 -9.70 -17.51 -17.58
C ILE A 182 -10.50 -17.78 -16.31
N SER A 183 -11.69 -18.36 -16.43
CA SER A 183 -12.57 -18.68 -15.30
C SER A 183 -12.86 -20.18 -15.20
N ALA A 184 -13.35 -20.62 -14.05
CA ALA A 184 -13.84 -21.99 -13.84
C ALA A 184 -15.35 -22.01 -13.59
N VAL A 185 -16.07 -22.91 -14.26
CA VAL A 185 -17.50 -23.17 -14.03
C VAL A 185 -17.76 -24.67 -14.04
N HIS A 186 -18.88 -25.10 -13.47
CA HIS A 186 -19.39 -26.44 -13.69
C HIS A 186 -20.58 -26.40 -14.66
N ASP A 187 -20.72 -27.46 -15.45
CA ASP A 187 -21.92 -27.66 -16.25
C ASP A 187 -23.10 -27.94 -15.31
N ALA A 188 -24.27 -27.41 -15.66
CA ALA A 188 -25.41 -27.38 -14.76
C ALA A 188 -26.70 -27.76 -15.50
N GLY A 189 -26.55 -28.72 -16.40
CA GLY A 189 -27.63 -29.34 -17.15
C GLY A 189 -28.24 -28.47 -18.25
N PRO A 190 -29.32 -28.94 -18.88
CA PRO A 190 -30.04 -28.22 -19.94
C PRO A 190 -30.70 -26.95 -19.37
N LYS A 191 -29.96 -25.85 -19.36
CA LYS A 191 -30.43 -24.55 -18.86
C LYS A 191 -31.15 -23.72 -19.93
N ARG A 192 -31.92 -22.75 -19.43
CA ARG A 192 -32.58 -21.71 -20.23
C ARG A 192 -31.58 -21.01 -21.15
N LYS A 193 -32.00 -20.75 -22.39
CA LYS A 193 -31.23 -20.12 -23.47
C LYS A 193 -30.42 -18.90 -22.96
N GLY A 194 -29.10 -19.05 -22.79
CA GLY A 194 -28.17 -17.94 -22.51
C GLY A 194 -27.28 -18.03 -21.25
N SER A 195 -27.43 -19.03 -20.36
CA SER A 195 -26.52 -19.17 -19.20
C SER A 195 -25.35 -20.12 -19.48
N CYS A 196 -24.11 -19.65 -19.30
CA CYS A 196 -22.86 -20.34 -19.66
C CYS A 196 -22.24 -21.13 -18.49
N GLY A 197 -23.02 -21.97 -17.79
CA GLY A 197 -22.57 -22.73 -16.61
C GLY A 197 -22.72 -21.98 -15.28
N THR A 198 -22.40 -22.65 -14.17
CA THR A 198 -22.41 -22.05 -12.82
C THR A 198 -20.95 -21.84 -12.35
N PRO A 199 -20.55 -20.61 -11.94
CA PRO A 199 -19.21 -20.35 -11.46
C PRO A 199 -18.78 -21.25 -10.30
N ILE A 200 -17.58 -21.81 -10.39
CA ILE A 200 -16.95 -22.54 -9.28
C ILE A 200 -16.19 -21.51 -8.44
N SER A 201 -16.83 -21.06 -7.35
CA SER A 201 -16.26 -20.05 -6.45
C SER A 201 -15.87 -18.76 -7.22
N ASN A 202 -14.85 -18.05 -6.75
CA ASN A 202 -14.27 -16.86 -7.39
C ASN A 202 -13.02 -17.19 -8.22
N ILE A 203 -12.95 -18.37 -8.84
CA ILE A 203 -11.78 -18.79 -9.62
C ILE A 203 -11.78 -18.05 -10.97
N CYS A 204 -10.95 -17.01 -11.04
CA CYS A 204 -10.74 -16.18 -12.22
C CYS A 204 -9.27 -15.74 -12.26
N GLU A 205 -8.62 -15.81 -13.42
CA GLU A 205 -7.21 -15.46 -13.61
C GLU A 205 -6.94 -14.74 -14.93
N GLY A 206 -6.08 -13.73 -14.86
CA GLY A 206 -5.63 -12.98 -16.03
C GLY A 206 -4.27 -13.46 -16.53
N LYS A 207 -4.16 -13.76 -17.83
CA LYS A 207 -2.85 -13.98 -18.49
C LYS A 207 -2.62 -12.95 -19.58
N LYS A 208 -1.42 -12.36 -19.59
CA LYS A 208 -1.00 -11.34 -20.57
C LYS A 208 0.13 -11.90 -21.44
N ASP A 209 0.44 -11.16 -22.50
CA ASP A 209 1.60 -11.40 -23.36
C ASP A 209 1.60 -12.78 -24.04
N ILE A 210 0.40 -13.30 -24.35
CA ILE A 210 0.23 -14.55 -25.08
C ILE A 210 0.37 -14.25 -26.57
N HIS A 211 1.16 -15.05 -27.28
CA HIS A 211 1.35 -14.88 -28.73
C HIS A 211 0.00 -14.97 -29.47
N ALA A 212 -0.35 -13.96 -30.27
CA ALA A 212 -1.66 -13.88 -30.91
C ALA A 212 -1.91 -14.99 -31.94
N GLN A 213 -0.85 -15.63 -32.44
CA GLN A 213 -0.95 -16.77 -33.36
C GLN A 213 -1.15 -18.13 -32.66
N ILE A 214 -1.36 -18.14 -31.34
CA ILE A 214 -1.63 -19.38 -30.60
C ILE A 214 -2.88 -20.09 -31.13
N ASP A 215 -2.79 -21.41 -31.26
CA ASP A 215 -3.88 -22.27 -31.71
C ASP A 215 -4.76 -22.74 -30.54
N ALA A 216 -5.85 -23.44 -30.86
CA ALA A 216 -6.80 -23.90 -29.85
C ALA A 216 -6.16 -24.89 -28.83
N PRO A 217 -5.36 -25.90 -29.23
CA PRO A 217 -4.63 -26.74 -28.28
C PRO A 217 -3.73 -25.95 -27.32
N GLY A 218 -2.96 -24.97 -27.80
CA GLY A 218 -2.13 -24.13 -26.95
C GLY A 218 -2.95 -23.30 -25.95
N LEU A 219 -4.12 -22.79 -26.37
CA LEU A 219 -5.04 -22.09 -25.48
C LEU A 219 -5.64 -23.00 -24.40
N ILE A 220 -5.99 -24.24 -24.75
CA ILE A 220 -6.46 -25.27 -23.80
C ILE A 220 -5.39 -25.52 -22.74
N GLU A 221 -4.14 -25.74 -23.16
CA GLU A 221 -3.02 -25.98 -22.25
C GLU A 221 -2.80 -24.80 -21.29
N ILE A 222 -2.79 -23.56 -21.80
CA ILE A 222 -2.66 -22.36 -20.96
C ILE A 222 -3.81 -22.26 -19.95
N ALA A 223 -5.05 -22.50 -20.39
CA ALA A 223 -6.22 -22.41 -19.52
C ALA A 223 -6.19 -23.46 -18.41
N LEU A 224 -5.92 -24.73 -18.74
CA LEU A 224 -5.84 -25.81 -17.78
C LEU A 224 -4.66 -25.60 -16.81
N ASN A 225 -3.46 -25.27 -17.29
CA ASN A 225 -2.31 -25.02 -16.42
C ASN A 225 -2.53 -23.83 -15.47
N THR A 226 -3.35 -22.86 -15.87
CA THR A 226 -3.68 -21.70 -15.03
C THR A 226 -4.73 -22.03 -13.96
N ILE A 227 -5.74 -22.84 -14.30
CA ILE A 227 -6.93 -23.04 -13.46
C ILE A 227 -6.86 -24.32 -12.63
N LEU A 228 -6.26 -25.40 -13.14
CA LEU A 228 -6.20 -26.69 -12.46
C LEU A 228 -5.63 -26.60 -11.04
N PRO A 229 -4.51 -25.90 -10.76
CA PRO A 229 -3.99 -25.78 -9.41
C PRO A 229 -5.00 -25.18 -8.41
N LYS A 230 -5.89 -24.29 -8.88
CA LYS A 230 -6.92 -23.66 -8.05
C LYS A 230 -8.10 -24.59 -7.78
N ILE A 231 -8.54 -25.34 -8.79
CA ILE A 231 -9.60 -26.34 -8.63
C ILE A 231 -9.13 -27.45 -7.68
N LEU A 232 -7.89 -27.94 -7.85
CA LEU A 232 -7.30 -28.95 -6.97
C LEU A 232 -7.14 -28.44 -5.53
N ALA A 233 -6.88 -27.14 -5.34
CA ALA A 233 -6.77 -26.54 -4.01
C ALA A 233 -8.12 -26.40 -3.28
N LEU A 234 -9.26 -26.42 -3.99
CA LEU A 234 -10.58 -26.37 -3.34
C LEU A 234 -10.82 -27.58 -2.43
N SER A 235 -10.35 -28.76 -2.84
CA SER A 235 -10.51 -29.98 -2.07
C SER A 235 -9.42 -30.98 -2.44
N PRO A 236 -8.26 -30.94 -1.74
CA PRO A 236 -7.12 -31.81 -2.05
C PRO A 236 -7.41 -33.31 -1.94
N ALA A 237 -8.44 -33.69 -1.18
CA ALA A 237 -8.86 -35.06 -0.97
C ALA A 237 -9.83 -35.60 -2.04
N PHE A 238 -10.43 -34.72 -2.86
CA PHE A 238 -11.30 -35.15 -3.96
C PHE A 238 -10.49 -35.38 -5.23
N THR A 239 -10.71 -36.53 -5.88
CA THR A 239 -9.95 -36.92 -7.09
C THR A 239 -10.63 -36.37 -8.36
N TRP A 240 -10.22 -35.18 -8.77
CA TRP A 240 -10.68 -34.56 -10.02
C TRP A 240 -10.17 -35.31 -11.26
N ARG A 241 -11.04 -35.51 -12.26
CA ARG A 241 -10.72 -36.12 -13.56
C ARG A 241 -10.46 -35.02 -14.57
N THR A 242 -9.30 -34.39 -14.43
CA THR A 242 -8.91 -33.20 -15.20
C THR A 242 -8.90 -33.42 -16.72
N SER A 243 -8.74 -34.67 -17.18
CA SER A 243 -8.86 -35.04 -18.59
C SER A 243 -10.26 -34.89 -19.18
N GLN A 244 -11.29 -34.79 -18.33
CA GLN A 244 -12.68 -34.58 -18.75
C GLN A 244 -13.06 -33.09 -18.78
N PHE A 245 -12.17 -32.19 -18.37
CA PHE A 245 -12.45 -30.76 -18.38
C PHE A 245 -12.46 -30.23 -19.81
N ILE A 246 -13.41 -29.35 -20.10
CA ILE A 246 -13.59 -28.76 -21.43
C ILE A 246 -13.27 -27.28 -21.34
N VAL A 247 -12.50 -26.74 -22.30
CA VAL A 247 -12.24 -25.30 -22.37
C VAL A 247 -13.12 -24.69 -23.44
N ARG A 248 -13.93 -23.70 -23.05
CA ARG A 248 -14.83 -22.96 -23.94
C ARG A 248 -14.44 -21.50 -24.05
N ASP A 249 -14.74 -20.86 -25.16
CA ASP A 249 -14.61 -19.41 -25.31
C ASP A 249 -15.88 -18.65 -24.86
N ALA A 250 -15.88 -17.33 -25.06
CA ALA A 250 -17.02 -16.47 -24.76
C ALA A 250 -18.30 -16.79 -25.58
N GLY A 251 -18.14 -17.44 -26.73
CA GLY A 251 -19.23 -17.96 -27.56
C GLY A 251 -19.72 -19.35 -27.14
N TRP A 252 -19.15 -19.90 -26.05
CA TRP A 252 -19.42 -21.25 -25.57
C TRP A 252 -18.99 -22.35 -26.53
N VAL A 253 -18.03 -22.05 -27.41
CA VAL A 253 -17.48 -23.00 -28.37
C VAL A 253 -16.41 -23.85 -27.69
N ASP A 254 -16.49 -25.16 -27.84
CA ASP A 254 -15.49 -26.10 -27.33
C ASP A 254 -14.20 -26.04 -28.18
N LEU A 255 -13.12 -25.55 -27.58
CA LEU A 255 -11.83 -25.38 -28.26
C LEU A 255 -11.24 -26.71 -28.75
N SER A 256 -11.60 -27.85 -28.15
CA SER A 256 -11.10 -29.17 -28.58
C SER A 256 -11.63 -29.59 -29.95
N THR A 257 -12.74 -28.99 -30.39
CA THR A 257 -13.33 -29.24 -31.71
C THR A 257 -12.66 -28.45 -32.84
N HIS A 258 -11.76 -27.52 -32.50
CA HIS A 258 -11.07 -26.70 -33.48
C HIS A 258 -9.79 -27.38 -34.00
N PRO A 259 -9.44 -27.17 -35.29
CA PRO A 259 -8.26 -27.77 -35.87
C PRO A 259 -6.98 -27.26 -35.20
N ALA A 260 -6.09 -28.18 -34.84
CA ALA A 260 -4.72 -27.86 -34.46
C ALA A 260 -4.01 -27.11 -35.61
N ASN A 261 -3.06 -26.22 -35.28
CA ASN A 261 -2.26 -25.43 -36.23
C ASN A 261 -2.96 -24.24 -36.91
N ARG A 262 -4.11 -23.77 -36.40
CA ARG A 262 -4.69 -22.50 -36.84
C ARG A 262 -4.81 -21.53 -35.67
N PRO A 263 -4.32 -20.29 -35.82
CA PRO A 263 -4.52 -19.26 -34.81
C PRO A 263 -6.00 -19.08 -34.49
N TYR A 264 -6.38 -19.21 -33.22
CA TYR A 264 -7.79 -19.20 -32.83
C TYR A 264 -8.39 -17.78 -32.86
N PHE A 265 -7.79 -16.85 -32.10
CA PHE A 265 -8.28 -15.48 -31.94
C PHE A 265 -7.64 -14.44 -32.89
N TYR A 266 -6.70 -14.87 -33.73
CA TYR A 266 -5.83 -13.95 -34.47
C TYR A 266 -6.60 -13.04 -35.43
N SER A 267 -7.56 -13.60 -36.17
CA SER A 267 -8.39 -12.86 -37.12
C SER A 267 -9.21 -11.75 -36.44
N GLU A 268 -9.64 -11.97 -35.20
CA GLU A 268 -10.39 -11.01 -34.40
C GLU A 268 -9.55 -9.83 -33.93
N CYS A 269 -8.23 -9.95 -33.93
CA CYS A 269 -7.32 -8.86 -33.53
C CYS A 269 -7.13 -7.82 -34.66
N TRP A 270 -7.57 -8.11 -35.88
CA TRP A 270 -7.44 -7.19 -37.01
C TRP A 270 -8.61 -6.23 -37.12
N HIS A 271 -8.33 -4.93 -37.07
CA HIS A 271 -9.33 -3.88 -37.23
C HIS A 271 -9.10 -3.07 -38.49
N ALA A 272 -10.18 -2.76 -39.20
CA ALA A 272 -10.16 -1.73 -40.23
C ALA A 272 -9.86 -0.36 -39.60
N SER A 273 -8.86 0.33 -40.14
CA SER A 273 -8.50 1.70 -39.79
C SER A 273 -8.58 2.55 -41.05
N LYS A 274 -9.37 3.62 -41.03
CA LYS A 274 -9.44 4.61 -42.11
C LYS A 274 -8.57 5.79 -41.76
N ARG A 275 -7.46 5.99 -42.48
CA ARG A 275 -6.60 7.17 -42.35
C ARG A 275 -6.41 7.79 -43.74
N GLY A 276 -6.94 8.99 -43.94
CA GLY A 276 -6.82 9.71 -45.22
C GLY A 276 -7.58 9.07 -46.39
N GLY A 277 -8.78 8.53 -46.14
CA GLY A 277 -9.61 7.92 -47.19
C GLY A 277 -9.16 6.51 -47.64
N LYS A 278 -8.00 6.02 -47.19
CA LYS A 278 -7.55 4.64 -47.39
C LYS A 278 -7.88 3.78 -46.18
N GLU A 279 -8.38 2.58 -46.43
CA GLU A 279 -8.67 1.56 -45.42
C GLU A 279 -7.49 0.60 -45.30
N SER A 280 -6.92 0.48 -44.10
CA SER A 280 -5.83 -0.44 -43.77
C SER A 280 -6.21 -1.30 -42.58
N LYS A 281 -5.83 -2.59 -42.58
CA LYS A 281 -5.99 -3.46 -41.40
C LYS A 281 -4.83 -3.23 -40.44
N VAL A 282 -5.14 -2.98 -39.18
CA VAL A 282 -4.16 -2.79 -38.10
C VAL A 282 -4.44 -3.81 -37.01
N PHE A 283 -3.40 -4.51 -36.57
CA PHE A 283 -3.48 -5.41 -35.43
C PHE A 283 -3.72 -4.59 -34.15
N LYS A 284 -4.69 -4.99 -33.35
CA LYS A 284 -4.90 -4.47 -32.00
C LYS A 284 -4.96 -5.63 -31.04
N SER A 285 -4.10 -5.58 -30.03
CA SER A 285 -4.17 -6.53 -28.91
C SER A 285 -5.56 -6.45 -28.26
N LYS A 286 -6.11 -7.63 -27.97
CA LYS A 286 -7.42 -7.81 -27.34
C LYS A 286 -7.30 -8.72 -26.13
N GLN A 287 -8.27 -8.57 -25.23
CA GLN A 287 -8.52 -9.52 -24.16
C GLN A 287 -9.65 -10.45 -24.58
N PHE A 288 -9.43 -11.76 -24.47
CA PHE A 288 -10.41 -12.80 -24.73
C PHE A 288 -10.77 -13.51 -23.42
N ALA A 289 -11.95 -14.15 -23.38
CA ALA A 289 -12.37 -14.95 -22.25
C ALA A 289 -12.33 -16.44 -22.60
N LEU A 290 -11.76 -17.24 -21.71
CA LEU A 290 -11.82 -18.70 -21.73
C LEU A 290 -12.46 -19.19 -20.43
N THR A 291 -13.19 -20.28 -20.51
CA THR A 291 -13.87 -20.89 -19.37
C THR A 291 -13.54 -22.38 -19.33
N VAL A 292 -12.93 -22.82 -18.23
CA VAL A 292 -12.72 -24.23 -17.93
C VAL A 292 -14.00 -24.77 -17.31
N VAL A 293 -14.62 -25.74 -17.99
CA VAL A 293 -15.89 -26.36 -17.63
C VAL A 293 -15.62 -27.71 -17.00
N VAL A 294 -16.02 -27.86 -15.75
CA VAL A 294 -16.07 -29.15 -15.06
C VAL A 294 -17.37 -29.87 -15.46
N PRO A 295 -17.31 -31.13 -15.93
CA PRO A 295 -18.50 -31.89 -16.26
C PRO A 295 -19.48 -31.98 -15.09
N GLU A 296 -20.78 -31.89 -15.38
CA GLU A 296 -21.84 -31.93 -14.37
C GLU A 296 -21.77 -33.20 -13.51
N SER A 297 -21.52 -34.36 -14.12
CA SER A 297 -21.38 -35.64 -13.40
C SER A 297 -20.28 -35.60 -12.35
N GLN A 298 -19.12 -35.03 -12.69
CA GLN A 298 -18.02 -34.90 -11.75
C GLN A 298 -18.30 -33.87 -10.66
N TRP A 299 -19.03 -32.80 -10.98
CA TRP A 299 -19.44 -31.82 -9.99
C TRP A 299 -20.43 -32.41 -8.97
N LEU A 300 -21.37 -33.24 -9.43
CA LEU A 300 -22.31 -33.95 -8.54
C LEU A 300 -21.56 -34.91 -7.61
N GLU A 301 -20.62 -35.71 -8.12
CA GLU A 301 -19.76 -36.57 -7.30
C GLU A 301 -18.98 -35.77 -6.25
N TYR A 302 -18.54 -34.56 -6.59
CA TYR A 302 -17.86 -33.66 -5.67
C TYR A 302 -18.79 -33.17 -4.54
N GLN A 303 -20.03 -32.81 -4.87
CA GLN A 303 -21.02 -32.39 -3.87
C GLN A 303 -21.39 -33.53 -2.92
N GLU A 304 -21.63 -34.74 -3.44
CA GLU A 304 -21.89 -35.93 -2.63
C GLU A 304 -20.70 -36.25 -1.70
N TRP A 305 -19.48 -36.11 -2.21
CA TRP A 305 -18.27 -36.29 -1.40
C TRP A 305 -18.15 -35.25 -0.28
N LEU A 306 -18.47 -33.98 -0.56
CA LEU A 306 -18.48 -32.91 0.45
C LEU A 306 -19.49 -33.21 1.57
N GLU A 307 -20.74 -33.54 1.21
CA GLU A 307 -21.80 -33.88 2.16
C GLU A 307 -21.38 -35.04 3.07
N LYS A 308 -20.83 -36.11 2.49
CA LYS A 308 -20.33 -37.27 3.26
C LYS A 308 -19.19 -36.90 4.21
N THR A 309 -18.28 -36.04 3.78
CA THR A 309 -17.12 -35.61 4.59
C THR A 309 -17.56 -34.73 5.76
N GLU A 310 -18.58 -33.89 5.56
CA GLU A 310 -19.20 -33.09 6.64
C GLU A 310 -19.90 -33.99 7.66
N GLU A 311 -20.69 -34.98 7.22
CA GLU A 311 -21.34 -35.95 8.10
C GLU A 311 -20.33 -36.75 8.95
N GLU A 312 -19.25 -37.25 8.34
CA GLU A 312 -18.18 -37.96 9.06
C GLU A 312 -17.47 -37.06 10.08
N SER A 313 -17.24 -35.79 9.74
CA SER A 313 -16.65 -34.79 10.63
C SER A 313 -17.55 -34.47 11.83
N HIS A 314 -18.87 -34.37 11.60
CA HIS A 314 -19.86 -34.20 12.66
C HIS A 314 -19.92 -35.41 13.59
N HIS A 315 -19.81 -36.64 13.08
CA HIS A 315 -19.78 -37.86 13.89
C HIS A 315 -18.50 -37.98 14.74
N LEU A 316 -17.34 -37.59 14.20
CA LEU A 316 -16.07 -37.55 14.95
C LEU A 316 -16.12 -36.50 16.07
N ALA A 317 -16.62 -35.29 15.77
CA ALA A 317 -16.79 -34.24 16.77
C ALA A 317 -17.77 -34.64 17.90
N HIS A 318 -18.83 -35.39 17.58
CA HIS A 318 -19.79 -35.86 18.58
C HIS A 318 -19.23 -36.98 19.48
N ARG A 319 -18.24 -37.75 19.01
CA ARG A 319 -17.56 -38.79 19.80
C ARG A 319 -16.60 -38.20 20.83
N ASP A 320 -15.87 -37.14 20.48
CA ASP A 320 -14.92 -36.49 21.40
C ASP A 320 -15.60 -35.74 22.55
N VAL A 321 -16.84 -35.25 22.34
CA VAL A 321 -17.63 -34.60 23.40
C VAL A 321 -18.16 -35.60 24.43
N VAL A 322 -18.43 -36.85 24.04
CA VAL A 322 -18.93 -37.89 24.94
C VAL A 322 -17.80 -38.50 25.77
N ALA A 323 -16.58 -38.60 25.23
CA ALA A 323 -15.42 -39.16 25.94
C ALA A 323 -14.88 -38.26 27.07
N HIS A 324 -15.24 -36.97 27.11
CA HIS A 324 -14.77 -36.02 28.13
C HIS A 324 -15.74 -35.76 29.29
N ARG A 325 -16.87 -36.48 29.37
CA ARG A 325 -17.89 -36.24 30.41
C ARG A 325 -17.79 -37.07 31.69
N ASP A 326 -16.83 -37.99 31.81
CA ASP A 326 -16.76 -38.94 32.94
C ASP A 326 -15.83 -38.56 34.10
N VAL A 327 -15.31 -37.32 34.18
CA VAL A 327 -14.56 -36.88 35.37
C VAL A 327 -14.85 -35.42 35.72
N VAL A 328 -15.95 -35.17 36.45
CA VAL A 328 -16.11 -33.93 37.23
C VAL A 328 -16.75 -34.26 38.59
N THR A 329 -15.95 -34.13 39.64
CA THR A 329 -16.36 -34.05 41.04
C THR A 329 -17.13 -32.74 41.32
N PRO A 330 -18.12 -32.72 42.22
CA PRO A 330 -18.94 -31.53 42.46
C PRO A 330 -18.20 -30.52 43.34
N ILE A 331 -18.10 -29.28 42.87
CA ILE A 331 -17.74 -28.11 43.68
C ILE A 331 -19.00 -27.25 43.79
N GLU A 332 -19.44 -27.01 45.03
CA GLU A 332 -20.55 -26.12 45.37
C GLU A 332 -20.11 -24.65 45.19
N GLU A 333 -20.88 -23.87 44.42
CA GLU A 333 -20.78 -22.41 44.37
C GLU A 333 -21.93 -21.76 45.16
N PRO A 334 -21.67 -20.68 45.93
CA PRO A 334 -22.69 -19.95 46.66
C PRO A 334 -23.37 -18.86 45.81
N VAL A 335 -24.69 -18.80 45.95
CA VAL A 335 -25.58 -17.82 45.32
C VAL A 335 -25.40 -16.43 45.93
N MET A 336 -24.87 -15.47 45.16
CA MET A 336 -24.95 -14.04 45.47
C MET A 336 -26.18 -13.40 44.81
N THR A 337 -27.06 -12.82 45.63
CA THR A 337 -28.20 -12.00 45.19
C THR A 337 -27.88 -10.51 45.42
N CYS A 338 -27.76 -9.73 44.35
CA CYS A 338 -27.68 -8.27 44.44
C CYS A 338 -29.09 -7.65 44.52
N LYS A 339 -29.41 -7.03 45.66
CA LYS A 339 -30.58 -6.14 45.82
C LYS A 339 -30.22 -4.71 45.39
N ARG A 340 -30.97 -4.17 44.42
CA ARG A 340 -30.99 -2.74 44.06
C ARG A 340 -31.72 -1.94 45.15
N VAL A 341 -31.10 -0.88 45.64
CA VAL A 341 -31.74 0.16 46.45
C VAL A 341 -32.14 1.31 45.52
N HIS A 342 -33.44 1.57 45.45
CA HIS A 342 -34.05 2.76 44.85
C HIS A 342 -34.32 3.76 45.98
N GLN A 343 -33.67 4.94 45.95
CA GLN A 343 -34.07 6.06 46.79
C GLN A 343 -35.00 6.98 46.00
N ARG A 344 -36.20 7.13 46.54
CA ARG A 344 -37.30 7.98 46.10
C ARG A 344 -37.50 8.98 47.24
N SER A 345 -37.58 10.27 46.94
CA SER A 345 -38.04 11.29 47.90
C SER A 345 -38.90 12.31 47.17
N ASP A 346 -40.20 12.05 47.27
CA ASP A 346 -41.32 12.94 47.57
C ASP A 346 -41.45 14.34 46.97
N SER A 347 -42.62 14.46 46.33
CA SER A 347 -43.32 15.62 45.79
C SER A 347 -44.21 16.33 46.84
N ILE A 348 -44.35 17.67 46.76
CA ILE A 348 -45.57 18.41 47.13
C ILE A 348 -45.78 19.59 46.15
N PRO A 349 -47.01 19.92 45.68
CA PRO A 349 -47.26 20.96 44.67
C PRO A 349 -48.27 22.09 45.05
N ILE A 350 -48.37 23.11 44.15
CA ILE A 350 -49.44 24.12 43.89
C ILE A 350 -49.65 25.21 45.00
N SER A 351 -49.96 26.51 44.82
CA SER A 351 -50.57 27.33 43.75
C SER A 351 -50.35 28.84 44.02
N ALA A 352 -50.56 29.68 43.00
CA ALA A 352 -50.50 31.15 43.02
C ALA A 352 -51.75 31.84 43.64
N LEU A 353 -51.61 33.11 44.05
CA LEU A 353 -52.63 34.17 43.93
C LEU A 353 -52.05 35.58 44.19
N SER A 354 -52.59 36.55 43.45
CA SER A 354 -52.18 37.96 43.33
C SER A 354 -52.76 38.89 44.40
N GLY A 355 -52.11 40.04 44.62
CA GLY A 355 -52.81 41.32 44.82
C GLY A 355 -52.44 42.18 46.05
N GLY A 356 -51.72 43.28 45.80
CA GLY A 356 -52.16 44.63 46.22
C GLY A 356 -51.69 45.25 47.56
N LEU A 357 -50.99 46.39 47.39
CA LEU A 357 -50.93 47.60 48.25
C LEU A 357 -49.80 47.76 49.28
N SER A 358 -49.35 49.02 49.36
CA SER A 358 -48.02 49.53 49.75
C SER A 358 -47.86 49.90 51.26
N PRO A 359 -46.86 50.70 51.69
CA PRO A 359 -45.67 50.29 52.46
C PRO A 359 -45.66 50.83 53.92
N PRO A 360 -44.67 50.49 54.79
CA PRO A 360 -43.47 51.35 54.87
C PRO A 360 -42.15 50.67 55.31
N HIS A 361 -41.06 51.27 54.82
CA HIS A 361 -39.71 51.40 55.39
C HIS A 361 -39.22 50.41 56.46
N LYS A 362 -38.19 49.62 56.11
CA LYS A 362 -36.94 49.54 56.89
C LYS A 362 -35.80 48.89 56.09
N LYS A 363 -34.67 49.60 56.07
CA LYS A 363 -33.35 49.19 55.57
C LYS A 363 -32.94 47.82 56.14
N LEU A 364 -32.49 46.92 55.28
CA LEU A 364 -31.41 45.96 55.54
C LEU A 364 -30.74 45.59 54.20
N ALA A 365 -29.48 45.20 54.31
CA ALA A 365 -28.43 45.35 53.31
C ALA A 365 -28.38 44.26 52.23
N ALA A 366 -27.74 44.63 51.12
CA ALA A 366 -26.93 43.82 50.22
C ALA A 366 -27.52 42.50 49.67
N SER A 367 -28.07 42.59 48.46
CA SER A 367 -27.94 41.53 47.47
C SER A 367 -27.59 42.18 46.13
N SER A 368 -26.28 42.41 45.90
CA SER A 368 -25.77 42.57 44.54
C SER A 368 -25.70 41.16 43.97
N ALA A 369 -26.71 40.77 43.21
CA ALA A 369 -26.67 40.88 41.75
C ALA A 369 -25.61 39.93 41.17
N PHE A 370 -26.11 38.91 40.48
CA PHE A 370 -25.39 38.11 39.50
C PHE A 370 -24.72 39.02 38.46
N CYS A 371 -23.57 39.60 38.80
CA CYS A 371 -22.68 40.21 37.83
C CYS A 371 -21.79 39.10 37.29
N THR A 372 -22.23 38.43 36.23
CA THR A 372 -21.26 37.78 35.34
C THR A 372 -20.36 38.90 34.79
N PRO A 373 -19.04 38.83 35.00
CA PRO A 373 -18.14 39.84 34.45
C PRO A 373 -18.30 39.88 32.94
N SER A 374 -18.39 41.10 32.39
CA SER A 374 -18.41 41.28 30.94
C SER A 374 -17.12 40.74 30.33
N PRO A 375 -17.17 40.08 29.15
CA PRO A 375 -15.97 39.59 28.49
C PRO A 375 -15.01 40.75 28.20
N ASP A 376 -13.71 40.46 28.22
CA ASP A 376 -12.71 41.47 27.86
C ASP A 376 -13.00 42.02 26.46
N ARG A 377 -12.87 43.35 26.34
CA ARG A 377 -13.26 44.08 25.14
C ARG A 377 -12.38 43.73 23.94
N GLU A 378 -11.08 43.53 24.15
CA GLU A 378 -10.17 43.21 23.06
C GLU A 378 -10.24 41.73 22.69
N ASP A 379 -10.47 40.83 23.66
CA ASP A 379 -10.78 39.41 23.38
C ASP A 379 -12.06 39.27 22.56
N LEU A 380 -13.13 39.98 22.94
CA LEU A 380 -14.39 39.96 22.20
C LEU A 380 -14.22 40.57 20.80
N LYS A 381 -13.49 41.67 20.66
CA LYS A 381 -13.23 42.31 19.36
C LYS A 381 -12.36 41.44 18.46
N GLN A 382 -11.39 40.73 19.02
CA GLN A 382 -10.58 39.76 18.28
C GLN A 382 -11.42 38.55 17.86
N ALA A 383 -12.25 38.01 18.76
CA ALA A 383 -13.18 36.93 18.46
C ALA A 383 -14.20 37.35 17.38
N LEU A 384 -14.72 38.57 17.42
CA LEU A 384 -15.62 39.13 16.41
C LEU A 384 -14.93 39.40 15.08
N ARG A 385 -13.66 39.82 15.08
CA ARG A 385 -12.87 39.93 13.85
C ARG A 385 -12.68 38.56 13.22
N ILE A 386 -12.19 37.59 13.98
CA ILE A 386 -11.96 36.22 13.49
C ILE A 386 -13.28 35.57 13.04
N GLY A 387 -14.32 35.63 13.87
CA GLY A 387 -15.64 35.03 13.62
C GLY A 387 -16.46 35.74 12.54
N GLY A 388 -16.31 37.06 12.39
CA GLY A 388 -16.98 37.88 11.39
C GLY A 388 -16.32 37.84 10.01
N THR A 389 -15.04 37.47 9.93
CA THR A 389 -14.30 37.33 8.66
C THR A 389 -14.01 35.88 8.29
N VAL A 390 -14.77 34.91 8.82
CA VAL A 390 -14.60 33.50 8.41
C VAL A 390 -14.96 33.40 6.92
N ASN A 391 -13.94 33.43 6.09
CA ASN A 391 -14.06 33.18 4.66
C ASN A 391 -14.24 31.66 4.52
N LEU A 392 -15.47 31.20 4.73
CA LEU A 392 -15.84 29.81 4.48
C LEU A 392 -15.50 29.53 3.03
N ASP A 393 -14.52 28.65 2.80
CA ASP A 393 -14.26 28.13 1.46
C ASP A 393 -15.43 27.21 1.09
N VAL A 394 -16.52 27.82 0.62
CA VAL A 394 -17.77 27.14 0.23
C VAL A 394 -17.45 26.02 -0.75
N LYS A 395 -16.42 26.16 -1.58
CA LYS A 395 -16.00 25.12 -2.51
C LYS A 395 -15.48 23.89 -1.79
N GLN A 396 -14.63 24.03 -0.77
CA GLN A 396 -14.18 22.89 0.05
C GLN A 396 -15.36 22.20 0.73
N LEU A 397 -16.34 22.97 1.23
CA LEU A 397 -17.52 22.40 1.86
C LEU A 397 -18.39 21.60 0.86
N LEU A 398 -18.56 22.13 -0.35
CA LEU A 398 -19.30 21.49 -1.44
C LEU A 398 -18.59 20.25 -2.01
N ASP A 399 -17.26 20.17 -1.89
CA ASP A 399 -16.46 19.03 -2.35
C ASP A 399 -16.44 17.86 -1.35
N LEU A 400 -16.96 18.04 -0.12
CA LEU A 400 -17.05 16.97 0.87
C LEU A 400 -18.01 15.86 0.42
N GLN A 401 -17.55 14.62 0.50
CA GLN A 401 -18.37 13.44 0.20
C GLN A 401 -18.89 12.82 1.49
N ASN A 402 -20.21 12.81 1.66
CA ASN A 402 -20.87 12.09 2.74
C ASN A 402 -21.34 10.72 2.24
N LYS A 403 -20.98 9.65 2.96
CA LYS A 403 -21.32 8.27 2.64
C LYS A 403 -21.97 7.59 3.83
N ASN A 404 -23.08 6.89 3.61
CA ASN A 404 -23.54 5.89 4.58
C ASN A 404 -22.64 4.66 4.46
N ILE A 405 -22.24 4.09 5.59
CA ILE A 405 -21.30 2.98 5.62
C ILE A 405 -21.76 1.82 6.51
N GLN A 406 -21.30 0.63 6.15
CA GLN A 406 -21.08 -0.49 7.08
C GLN A 406 -19.59 -0.51 7.43
N TYR A 407 -19.28 -0.46 8.72
CA TYR A 407 -17.93 -0.36 9.27
C TYR A 407 -17.59 -1.64 10.02
N TYR A 408 -16.46 -2.25 9.66
CA TYR A 408 -15.95 -3.48 10.25
C TYR A 408 -14.61 -3.18 10.93
N PRO A 409 -14.55 -2.96 12.25
CA PRO A 409 -13.31 -2.66 12.96
C PRO A 409 -12.31 -3.82 12.84
N ILE A 410 -11.03 -3.50 12.70
CA ILE A 410 -9.94 -4.49 12.75
C ILE A 410 -9.60 -4.71 14.23
N PRO A 411 -9.84 -5.91 14.79
CA PRO A 411 -9.64 -6.14 16.21
C PRO A 411 -8.17 -6.42 16.53
N THR A 412 -7.63 -5.88 17.63
CA THR A 412 -6.32 -6.33 18.15
C THR A 412 -6.49 -7.62 18.93
N ARG A 413 -5.70 -8.67 18.61
CA ARG A 413 -5.71 -9.94 19.35
C ARG A 413 -4.30 -10.40 19.71
N PRO A 414 -4.05 -10.92 20.92
CA PRO A 414 -2.77 -11.54 21.22
C PRO A 414 -2.50 -12.72 20.27
N LEU A 415 -1.27 -12.84 19.77
CA LEU A 415 -0.90 -13.91 18.85
C LEU A 415 -1.21 -15.31 19.42
N SER A 416 -1.02 -15.49 20.73
CA SER A 416 -1.33 -16.74 21.43
C SER A 416 -2.81 -17.14 21.36
N VAL A 417 -3.72 -16.17 21.27
CA VAL A 417 -5.16 -16.39 21.11
C VAL A 417 -5.48 -16.71 19.66
N MET A 418 -4.84 -16.03 18.71
CA MET A 418 -5.01 -16.30 17.27
C MET A 418 -4.63 -17.73 16.92
N LEU A 419 -3.47 -18.20 17.41
CA LEU A 419 -2.96 -19.54 17.09
C LEU A 419 -3.81 -20.68 17.69
N LYS A 420 -4.61 -20.40 18.72
CA LYS A 420 -5.49 -21.40 19.35
C LYS A 420 -6.85 -21.55 18.67
N ASN A 421 -7.23 -20.62 17.79
CA ASN A 421 -8.54 -20.63 17.17
C ASN A 421 -8.42 -20.29 15.68
N ALA A 422 -8.71 -21.28 14.83
CA ALA A 422 -8.64 -21.14 13.37
C ALA A 422 -9.44 -19.94 12.84
N LYS A 423 -10.56 -19.57 13.49
CA LYS A 423 -11.38 -18.41 13.11
C LYS A 423 -10.68 -17.06 13.29
N PHE A 424 -9.59 -17.01 14.04
CA PHE A 424 -8.83 -15.78 14.32
C PHE A 424 -7.53 -15.70 13.50
N LEU A 425 -7.23 -16.67 12.64
CA LEU A 425 -6.03 -16.67 11.80
C LEU A 425 -6.10 -15.67 10.64
N SER A 426 -7.29 -15.14 10.35
CA SER A 426 -7.46 -14.08 9.36
C SER A 426 -8.45 -13.03 9.88
N TYR A 427 -8.24 -11.78 9.47
CA TYR A 427 -9.28 -10.77 9.57
C TYR A 427 -10.40 -11.10 8.58
N ASP A 428 -11.57 -11.45 9.13
CA ASP A 428 -12.75 -11.83 8.37
C ASP A 428 -13.95 -10.96 8.78
N ILE A 429 -14.44 -10.18 7.83
CA ILE A 429 -15.58 -9.27 8.01
C ILE A 429 -16.89 -10.00 8.35
N GLU A 430 -17.00 -11.29 8.05
CA GLU A 430 -18.17 -12.10 8.42
C GLU A 430 -18.21 -12.42 9.91
N THR A 431 -17.04 -12.42 10.57
CA THR A 431 -16.91 -12.77 12.00
C THR A 431 -16.84 -11.54 12.92
N VAL A 432 -16.60 -10.37 12.35
CA VAL A 432 -16.44 -9.10 13.06
C VAL A 432 -17.77 -8.37 13.14
N GLU A 433 -18.01 -7.68 14.27
CA GLU A 433 -19.19 -6.84 14.44
C GLU A 433 -19.29 -5.76 13.35
N CYS A 434 -20.46 -5.68 12.70
CA CYS A 434 -20.74 -4.65 11.71
C CYS A 434 -21.42 -3.45 12.37
N LEU A 435 -20.75 -2.30 12.31
CA LEU A 435 -21.25 -1.03 12.86
C LEU A 435 -21.78 -0.15 11.73
N MET A 436 -22.99 0.37 11.89
CA MET A 436 -23.56 1.31 10.92
C MET A 436 -23.11 2.74 11.22
N GLY A 437 -22.84 3.53 10.17
CA GLY A 437 -22.45 4.92 10.37
C GLY A 437 -22.41 5.77 9.11
N GLN A 438 -21.76 6.93 9.23
CA GLN A 438 -21.47 7.86 8.17
C GLN A 438 -19.97 8.17 8.10
N LEU A 439 -19.47 8.29 6.88
CA LEU A 439 -18.11 8.71 6.57
C LEU A 439 -18.15 9.96 5.71
N THR A 440 -17.62 11.05 6.23
CA THR A 440 -17.39 12.29 5.49
C THR A 440 -15.94 12.31 5.03
N ILE A 441 -15.70 12.49 3.74
CA ILE A 441 -14.35 12.46 3.15
C ILE A 441 -14.11 13.78 2.43
N ASN A 442 -12.93 14.37 2.58
CA ASN A 442 -12.46 15.43 1.69
C ASN A 442 -11.58 14.83 0.57
N PRO A 443 -12.14 14.55 -0.62
CA PRO A 443 -11.41 13.89 -1.71
C PRO A 443 -10.47 14.85 -2.46
N SER A 444 -10.42 16.13 -2.09
CA SER A 444 -9.68 17.13 -2.84
C SER A 444 -8.17 16.80 -2.83
N MET A 445 -7.50 16.97 -3.98
CA MET A 445 -6.06 16.76 -4.07
C MET A 445 -5.26 17.69 -3.15
N PRO A 446 -5.63 18.98 -2.97
CA PRO A 446 -4.94 19.87 -2.03
C PRO A 446 -5.04 19.43 -0.57
N SER A 447 -6.11 18.73 -0.19
CA SER A 447 -6.30 18.20 1.17
C SER A 447 -5.79 16.77 1.34
N MET A 448 -5.29 16.12 0.29
CA MET A 448 -4.80 14.75 0.37
C MET A 448 -3.65 14.66 1.37
N LEU A 449 -3.74 13.72 2.32
CA LEU A 449 -2.70 13.49 3.33
C LEU A 449 -1.44 12.92 2.70
N GLY A 450 -1.61 12.04 1.71
CA GLY A 450 -0.51 11.45 0.97
C GLY A 450 -0.99 10.45 -0.08
N ALA A 451 -0.07 10.04 -0.95
CA ALA A 451 -0.29 8.95 -1.89
C ALA A 451 0.91 8.01 -1.85
N GLY A 452 0.70 6.79 -1.36
CA GLY A 452 1.68 5.71 -1.44
C GLY A 452 1.69 5.07 -2.82
N THR A 453 2.33 3.90 -2.93
CA THR A 453 2.39 3.15 -4.19
C THR A 453 1.01 2.64 -4.64
N PHE A 454 0.17 2.23 -3.69
CA PHE A 454 -1.08 1.51 -3.96
C PHE A 454 -2.34 2.20 -3.43
N LYS A 455 -2.19 3.13 -2.47
CA LYS A 455 -3.30 3.78 -1.76
C LYS A 455 -3.13 5.30 -1.74
N THR A 456 -4.25 6.03 -1.82
CA THR A 456 -4.32 7.45 -1.49
C THR A 456 -4.93 7.61 -0.11
N ALA A 457 -4.41 8.53 0.71
CA ALA A 457 -4.95 8.87 2.02
C ALA A 457 -5.56 10.27 2.00
N HIS A 458 -6.78 10.40 2.48
CA HIS A 458 -7.52 11.66 2.55
C HIS A 458 -8.03 11.88 3.99
N PRO A 459 -8.14 13.13 4.46
CA PRO A 459 -8.75 13.40 5.74
C PRO A 459 -10.27 13.17 5.64
N GLY A 460 -10.84 12.71 6.74
CA GLY A 460 -12.28 12.52 6.87
C GLY A 460 -12.74 12.54 8.31
N TRP A 461 -14.06 12.33 8.47
CA TRP A 461 -14.71 12.21 9.77
C TRP A 461 -15.61 10.98 9.77
N LEU A 462 -15.46 10.15 10.80
CA LEU A 462 -16.27 8.97 11.04
C LEU A 462 -17.34 9.29 12.10
N THR A 463 -18.58 8.89 11.86
CA THR A 463 -19.66 8.97 12.85
C THR A 463 -20.41 7.64 12.86
N LEU A 464 -20.27 6.86 13.92
CA LEU A 464 -20.98 5.59 14.10
C LEU A 464 -22.31 5.84 14.82
N PHE A 465 -23.38 5.16 14.42
CA PHE A 465 -24.70 5.32 15.03
C PHE A 465 -24.80 4.65 16.41
N SER A 466 -24.00 3.61 16.62
CA SER A 466 -23.78 2.96 17.90
C SER A 466 -22.28 3.00 18.18
N PRO A 467 -21.76 4.12 18.72
CA PRO A 467 -20.33 4.28 18.92
C PRO A 467 -19.82 3.27 19.98
N PRO A 468 -18.62 2.71 19.79
CA PRO A 468 -17.98 1.87 20.80
C PRO A 468 -17.64 2.68 22.05
N LEU A 469 -17.37 2.00 23.16
CA LEU A 469 -16.99 2.63 24.43
C LEU A 469 -15.61 3.33 24.37
N SER A 470 -14.74 2.89 23.46
CA SER A 470 -13.39 3.41 23.25
C SER A 470 -12.91 3.11 21.82
N GLY A 471 -11.76 3.66 21.44
CA GLY A 471 -11.11 3.42 20.14
C GLY A 471 -11.75 4.17 18.97
N LEU A 472 -11.38 3.81 17.75
CA LEU A 472 -11.82 4.51 16.54
C LEU A 472 -13.37 4.55 16.41
N GLY A 473 -13.91 5.75 16.26
CA GLY A 473 -15.36 5.98 16.14
C GLY A 473 -16.13 6.15 17.46
N TYR A 474 -15.46 6.18 18.63
CA TYR A 474 -16.12 6.42 19.93
C TYR A 474 -16.74 7.83 20.05
N GLN A 475 -16.18 8.81 19.34
CA GLN A 475 -16.71 10.17 19.26
C GLN A 475 -17.54 10.37 17.99
N THR A 476 -18.50 11.28 18.04
CA THR A 476 -19.14 11.80 16.84
C THR A 476 -18.14 12.62 16.04
N ARG A 477 -18.15 12.47 14.71
CA ARG A 477 -17.20 13.12 13.81
C ARG A 477 -15.74 12.89 14.25
N HIS A 478 -15.39 11.67 14.61
CA HIS A 478 -14.01 11.29 14.91
C HIS A 478 -13.14 11.56 13.67
N GLU A 479 -12.06 12.32 13.81
CA GLU A 479 -11.12 12.60 12.70
C GLU A 479 -10.38 11.33 12.28
N VAL A 480 -10.35 11.06 10.97
CA VAL A 480 -9.80 9.81 10.43
C VAL A 480 -8.96 10.04 9.18
N ALA A 481 -8.01 9.15 8.95
CA ALA A 481 -7.36 8.97 7.67
C ALA A 481 -8.16 7.94 6.84
N VAL A 482 -8.70 8.38 5.71
CA VAL A 482 -9.49 7.56 4.80
C VAL A 482 -8.61 7.13 3.62
N LYS A 483 -8.26 5.84 3.60
CA LYS A 483 -7.41 5.26 2.57
C LYS A 483 -8.23 4.50 1.53
N ARG A 484 -7.82 4.64 0.27
CA ARG A 484 -8.47 3.97 -0.86
C ARG A 484 -7.44 3.51 -1.88
N ALA A 485 -7.59 2.27 -2.35
CA ALA A 485 -6.72 1.72 -3.38
C ALA A 485 -6.85 2.52 -4.69
N TYR A 486 -5.76 2.56 -5.46
CA TYR A 486 -5.74 3.21 -6.77
C TYR A 486 -4.77 2.52 -7.72
N TYR A 487 -4.94 2.80 -9.02
CA TYR A 487 -3.95 2.49 -10.04
C TYR A 487 -3.51 3.76 -10.76
N LYS A 488 -2.28 3.76 -11.26
CA LYS A 488 -1.74 4.84 -12.08
C LYS A 488 -2.19 4.65 -13.52
N ALA A 489 -3.13 5.45 -13.99
CA ALA A 489 -3.55 5.47 -15.38
C ALA A 489 -2.61 6.37 -16.20
N VAL A 490 -2.01 5.80 -17.25
CA VAL A 490 -1.20 6.55 -18.23
C VAL A 490 -2.14 7.33 -19.14
N LEU A 491 -1.95 8.63 -19.25
CA LEU A 491 -2.73 9.46 -20.18
C LEU A 491 -2.28 9.19 -21.63
N PRO A 492 -3.21 8.86 -22.55
CA PRO A 492 -2.88 8.73 -23.96
C PRO A 492 -2.31 10.06 -24.49
N GLY A 493 -1.09 10.04 -25.05
CA GLY A 493 -0.51 11.19 -25.76
C GLY A 493 0.46 12.08 -24.98
N THR A 494 0.80 11.79 -23.72
CA THR A 494 1.88 12.52 -23.02
C THR A 494 3.24 11.87 -23.29
N SER A 495 4.17 12.62 -23.87
CA SER A 495 5.56 12.21 -24.09
C SER A 495 6.22 11.76 -22.79
N THR A 496 7.05 10.71 -22.87
CA THR A 496 7.75 10.02 -21.76
C THR A 496 8.53 10.90 -20.78
N ALA A 497 8.77 12.17 -21.10
CA ALA A 497 9.56 13.09 -20.26
C ALA A 497 8.80 13.75 -19.10
N SER A 498 7.47 13.68 -19.02
CA SER A 498 6.71 14.14 -17.85
C SER A 498 5.52 13.22 -17.56
N LEU A 499 5.77 12.11 -16.84
CA LEU A 499 4.74 11.16 -16.47
C LEU A 499 3.81 11.76 -15.39
N LYS A 500 2.88 12.61 -15.81
CA LYS A 500 1.69 12.94 -15.01
C LYS A 500 0.72 11.77 -15.13
N PHE A 501 0.66 10.92 -14.12
CA PHE A 501 -0.33 9.85 -14.06
C PHE A 501 -1.65 10.39 -13.54
N LYS A 502 -2.76 9.87 -14.05
CA LYS A 502 -4.09 10.08 -13.47
C LYS A 502 -4.35 8.97 -12.44
N ILE A 503 -4.85 9.33 -11.26
CA ILE A 503 -5.28 8.38 -10.24
C ILE A 503 -6.60 7.75 -10.70
N GLY A 504 -6.56 6.46 -11.06
CA GLY A 504 -7.74 5.65 -11.37
C GLY A 504 -8.21 4.87 -10.15
N ARG A 505 -9.52 4.54 -10.10
CA ARG A 505 -10.12 3.73 -9.02
C ARG A 505 -10.50 2.36 -9.55
N TYR A 506 -10.19 1.32 -8.78
CA TYR A 506 -10.55 -0.05 -9.09
C TYR A 506 -12.08 -0.22 -9.07
N ALA A 507 -12.58 -1.21 -9.81
CA ALA A 507 -13.93 -1.69 -9.60
C ALA A 507 -14.04 -2.30 -8.20
N LEU A 508 -15.23 -2.29 -7.59
CA LEU A 508 -15.40 -2.76 -6.21
C LEU A 508 -14.91 -4.20 -6.02
N ALA A 509 -15.18 -5.08 -7.00
CA ALA A 509 -14.74 -6.48 -6.97
C ALA A 509 -13.21 -6.64 -6.89
N ASP A 510 -12.45 -5.70 -7.45
CA ASP A 510 -10.98 -5.68 -7.38
C ASP A 510 -10.47 -4.88 -6.18
N GLU A 511 -11.24 -3.91 -5.69
CA GLU A 511 -10.87 -3.02 -4.58
C GLU A 511 -11.00 -3.73 -3.22
N VAL A 512 -12.04 -4.55 -3.05
CA VAL A 512 -12.35 -5.26 -1.80
C VAL A 512 -11.24 -6.25 -1.41
N PRO A 513 -10.78 -7.18 -2.27
CA PRO A 513 -9.72 -8.11 -1.89
C PRO A 513 -8.42 -7.40 -1.51
N ARG A 514 -8.13 -6.25 -2.14
CA ARG A 514 -6.93 -5.45 -1.83
C ARG A 514 -7.02 -4.85 -0.43
N LEU A 515 -8.11 -4.17 -0.09
CA LEU A 515 -8.24 -3.56 1.24
C LEU A 515 -8.46 -4.61 2.34
N LEU A 516 -9.07 -5.76 2.05
CA LEU A 516 -9.09 -6.90 2.97
C LEU A 516 -7.69 -7.42 3.27
N LYS A 517 -6.83 -7.55 2.23
CA LYS A 517 -5.42 -7.94 2.41
C LYS A 517 -4.70 -6.94 3.33
N GLU A 518 -4.87 -5.64 3.09
CA GLU A 518 -4.29 -4.57 3.92
C GLU A 518 -4.80 -4.60 5.36
N GLY A 519 -6.11 -4.80 5.56
CA GLY A 519 -6.70 -4.97 6.89
C GLY A 519 -6.14 -6.18 7.63
N ASN A 520 -5.93 -7.30 6.92
CA ASN A 520 -5.32 -8.49 7.47
C ASN A 520 -3.84 -8.28 7.83
N VAL A 521 -3.09 -7.50 7.05
CA VAL A 521 -1.69 -7.15 7.39
C VAL A 521 -1.64 -6.33 8.68
N LEU A 522 -2.50 -5.32 8.81
CA LEU A 522 -2.58 -4.50 10.02
C LEU A 522 -2.99 -5.35 11.24
N TYR A 523 -3.98 -6.23 11.07
CA TYR A 523 -4.43 -7.18 12.08
C TYR A 523 -3.29 -8.04 12.63
N TRP A 524 -2.50 -8.66 11.76
CA TRP A 524 -1.36 -9.48 12.16
C TRP A 524 -0.20 -8.65 12.74
N ALA A 525 0.03 -7.44 12.22
CA ALA A 525 1.07 -6.55 12.72
C ALA A 525 0.79 -6.08 14.16
N GLN A 526 -0.47 -5.76 14.49
CA GLN A 526 -0.90 -5.48 15.86
C GLN A 526 -0.56 -6.65 16.80
N SER A 527 -0.87 -7.88 16.39
CA SER A 527 -0.63 -9.08 17.19
C SER A 527 0.86 -9.40 17.40
N LEU A 528 1.69 -9.17 16.37
CA LEU A 528 3.15 -9.34 16.44
C LEU A 528 3.83 -8.26 17.30
N LEU A 529 3.32 -7.02 17.26
CA LEU A 529 3.80 -5.97 18.16
C LEU A 529 3.40 -6.28 19.60
N GLN A 530 2.18 -6.75 19.85
CA GLN A 530 1.75 -7.20 21.18
C GLN A 530 2.62 -8.35 21.71
N LEU A 531 2.94 -9.34 20.86
CA LEU A 531 3.89 -10.41 21.21
C LEU A 531 5.23 -9.84 21.72
N THR A 532 5.70 -8.76 21.10
CA THR A 532 6.95 -8.09 21.46
C THR A 532 6.84 -7.45 22.84
N TYR A 533 5.75 -6.72 23.12
CA TYR A 533 5.51 -6.12 24.44
C TYR A 533 5.31 -7.18 25.54
N ASP A 534 4.61 -8.27 25.25
CA ASP A 534 4.45 -9.40 26.18
C ASP A 534 5.80 -10.06 26.50
N PHE A 535 6.73 -10.08 25.54
CA PHE A 535 8.10 -10.52 25.78
C PHE A 535 8.86 -9.52 26.66
N ILE A 536 8.86 -8.23 26.31
CA ILE A 536 9.53 -7.17 27.08
C ILE A 536 9.08 -7.18 28.55
N ASN A 537 7.77 -7.20 28.79
CA ASN A 537 7.21 -7.16 30.15
C ASN A 537 7.63 -8.36 31.00
N ARG A 538 7.63 -9.58 30.40
CA ARG A 538 8.08 -10.80 31.09
C ARG A 538 9.56 -10.76 31.40
N SER A 539 10.38 -10.28 30.45
CA SER A 539 11.82 -10.12 30.65
C SER A 539 12.13 -9.12 31.77
N ILE A 540 11.51 -7.94 31.76
CA ILE A 540 11.69 -6.93 32.82
C ILE A 540 11.27 -7.46 34.20
N THR A 541 10.15 -8.19 34.27
CA THR A 541 9.67 -8.78 35.53
C THR A 541 10.60 -9.86 36.06
N SER A 542 11.30 -10.56 35.16
CA SER A 542 12.20 -11.67 35.52
C SER A 542 13.66 -11.24 35.72
N ALA A 543 14.03 -10.02 35.30
CA ALA A 543 15.39 -9.52 35.38
C ALA A 543 15.75 -9.05 36.80
N SER A 544 17.02 -9.20 37.17
CA SER A 544 17.55 -8.70 38.44
C SER A 544 17.72 -7.18 38.47
N GLU A 545 17.85 -6.56 37.30
CA GLU A 545 18.04 -5.12 37.12
C GLU A 545 17.02 -4.60 36.10
N LEU A 546 16.66 -3.32 36.20
CA LEU A 546 15.80 -2.66 35.22
C LEU A 546 16.61 -2.24 33.98
N PRO A 547 15.98 -2.12 32.80
CA PRO A 547 16.67 -1.62 31.62
C PRO A 547 17.18 -0.19 31.87
N PRO A 548 18.40 0.16 31.43
CA PRO A 548 18.98 1.50 31.61
C PRO A 548 18.41 2.54 30.63
N PHE A 549 17.30 2.22 29.97
CA PHE A 549 16.65 3.03 28.94
C PHE A 549 15.14 2.92 29.07
N GLU A 550 14.43 3.91 28.54
CA GLU A 550 12.97 3.86 28.46
C GLU A 550 12.52 2.93 27.32
N ILE A 551 11.42 2.23 27.55
CA ILE A 551 10.76 1.39 26.53
C ILE A 551 9.68 2.25 25.86
N PRO A 552 9.85 2.62 24.58
CA PRO A 552 8.83 3.36 23.84
C PRO A 552 7.48 2.63 23.87
N GLN A 553 6.41 3.37 24.11
CA GLN A 553 5.03 2.87 24.09
C GLN A 553 4.38 3.29 22.78
N VAL A 554 4.33 2.38 21.82
CA VAL A 554 3.77 2.62 20.50
C VAL A 554 2.80 1.53 20.12
N ARG A 555 1.84 1.87 19.26
CA ARG A 555 0.87 0.93 18.71
C ARG A 555 0.57 1.25 17.26
N PHE A 556 0.07 0.27 16.53
CA PHE A 556 -0.58 0.56 15.28
C PHE A 556 -1.92 1.28 15.52
N VAL A 557 -2.30 2.12 14.58
CA VAL A 557 -3.59 2.81 14.58
C VAL A 557 -4.75 1.81 14.69
N ASP A 558 -5.77 2.19 15.43
CA ASP A 558 -7.08 1.56 15.33
C ASP A 558 -7.62 1.84 13.92
N ALA A 559 -8.25 0.83 13.35
CA ALA A 559 -8.68 0.88 11.95
C ALA A 559 -9.89 0.00 11.71
N GLY A 560 -10.48 0.13 10.52
CA GLY A 560 -11.53 -0.75 10.04
C GLY A 560 -11.84 -0.56 8.56
N LEU A 561 -12.56 -1.52 7.99
CA LEU A 561 -13.06 -1.40 6.62
C LEU A 561 -14.44 -0.76 6.60
N ALA A 562 -14.59 0.29 5.79
CA ALA A 562 -15.87 0.96 5.58
C ALA A 562 -16.40 0.69 4.16
N PHE A 563 -17.48 -0.07 4.06
CA PHE A 563 -18.22 -0.27 2.81
C PHE A 563 -19.23 0.85 2.64
N ALA A 564 -19.02 1.70 1.63
CA ALA A 564 -19.87 2.84 1.38
C ALA A 564 -21.00 2.53 0.40
N PHE A 565 -22.21 2.88 0.80
CA PHE A 565 -23.42 2.74 0.00
C PHE A 565 -23.78 4.10 -0.60
N GLY A 566 -24.10 4.11 -1.89
CA GLY A 566 -24.58 5.32 -2.54
C GLY A 566 -26.07 5.55 -2.28
N PRO A 567 -26.58 6.78 -2.46
CA PRO A 567 -28.02 6.99 -2.53
C PRO A 567 -28.60 6.12 -3.65
N LEU A 568 -29.69 5.42 -3.34
CA LEU A 568 -30.42 4.58 -4.30
C LEU A 568 -30.70 5.43 -5.55
N PRO A 569 -30.37 4.95 -6.77
CA PRO A 569 -30.86 5.63 -7.96
C PRO A 569 -32.39 5.61 -7.91
N ALA A 570 -33.03 6.71 -8.35
CA ALA A 570 -34.49 6.78 -8.43
C ALA A 570 -35.01 5.51 -9.12
N PRO A 571 -36.01 4.82 -8.53
CA PRO A 571 -36.42 3.50 -8.99
C PRO A 571 -36.83 3.59 -10.46
N LYS A 572 -36.07 2.94 -11.35
CA LYS A 572 -36.59 2.59 -12.67
C LYS A 572 -37.61 1.49 -12.44
N ALA A 573 -38.85 1.74 -12.86
CA ALA A 573 -39.96 0.79 -12.70
C ALA A 573 -39.54 -0.61 -13.14
N GLY A 574 -39.52 -1.57 -12.20
CA GLY A 574 -39.20 -2.99 -12.46
C GLY A 574 -37.81 -3.48 -12.03
N SER A 575 -36.90 -2.62 -11.52
CA SER A 575 -35.60 -3.07 -11.00
C SER A 575 -35.65 -3.31 -9.49
N SER A 576 -35.39 -4.55 -9.06
CA SER A 576 -35.20 -4.90 -7.64
C SER A 576 -34.15 -3.98 -7.00
N MET A 577 -34.50 -3.35 -5.87
CA MET A 577 -33.62 -2.44 -5.13
C MET A 577 -32.54 -3.26 -4.41
N THR A 578 -31.33 -3.31 -4.97
CA THR A 578 -30.18 -3.88 -4.27
C THR A 578 -29.33 -2.76 -3.67
N ASN A 579 -29.22 -2.74 -2.34
CA ASN A 579 -28.30 -1.89 -1.57
C ASN A 579 -26.85 -2.38 -1.78
N SER A 580 -26.33 -2.27 -3.00
CA SER A 580 -24.96 -2.67 -3.28
C SER A 580 -23.98 -1.58 -2.86
N ALA A 581 -22.90 -1.97 -2.16
CA ALA A 581 -21.79 -1.09 -1.89
C ALA A 581 -21.21 -0.53 -3.20
N ARG A 582 -20.66 0.69 -3.15
CA ARG A 582 -20.07 1.39 -4.32
C ARG A 582 -18.57 1.62 -4.19
N ALA A 583 -18.06 1.60 -2.97
CA ALA A 583 -16.65 1.77 -2.67
C ALA A 583 -16.37 1.10 -1.32
N VAL A 584 -15.11 0.73 -1.12
CA VAL A 584 -14.59 0.30 0.17
C VAL A 584 -13.42 1.21 0.54
N TYR A 585 -13.29 1.51 1.83
CA TYR A 585 -12.22 2.32 2.38
C TYR A 585 -11.57 1.60 3.55
N LEU A 586 -10.26 1.78 3.72
CA LEU A 586 -9.58 1.49 4.97
C LEU A 586 -9.58 2.80 5.76
N VAL A 587 -10.27 2.82 6.89
CA VAL A 587 -10.42 3.98 7.75
C VAL A 587 -9.55 3.77 8.97
N GLU A 588 -8.65 4.70 9.25
CA GLU A 588 -7.68 4.63 10.34
C GLU A 588 -7.79 5.87 11.23
N GLU A 589 -7.33 5.75 12.48
CA GLU A 589 -7.04 6.92 13.31
C GLU A 589 -6.14 7.89 12.56
N LEU A 590 -6.47 9.18 12.64
CA LEU A 590 -5.60 10.21 12.11
C LEU A 590 -4.39 10.36 13.04
N ILE A 591 -3.19 10.08 12.54
CA ILE A 591 -1.95 10.32 13.31
C ILE A 591 -1.83 11.84 13.55
N PRO A 592 -1.82 12.29 14.81
CA PRO A 592 -1.72 13.70 15.13
C PRO A 592 -0.33 14.21 14.74
N GLY A 593 -0.25 15.37 14.09
CA GLY A 593 1.02 16.02 13.88
C GLY A 593 1.03 17.21 12.92
N ARG A 594 2.03 18.08 13.06
CA ARG A 594 2.30 19.16 12.09
C ARG A 594 2.78 18.53 10.77
N LYS A 595 2.63 19.26 9.65
CA LYS A 595 3.20 18.86 8.34
C LYS A 595 4.69 18.53 8.50
N GLY A 596 5.05 17.25 8.36
CA GLY A 596 6.44 16.77 8.47
C GLY A 596 6.68 15.69 9.53
N GLU A 597 5.70 15.37 10.38
CA GLU A 597 5.84 14.41 11.49
C GLU A 597 5.59 12.94 11.11
N PHE A 598 5.19 12.65 9.87
CA PHE A 598 5.11 11.28 9.40
C PHE A 598 6.51 10.78 9.01
N VAL A 599 7.06 9.90 9.83
CA VAL A 599 8.43 9.38 9.68
C VAL A 599 8.38 7.92 9.27
N LYS A 600 9.24 7.55 8.32
CA LYS A 600 9.53 6.15 7.99
C LYS A 600 10.81 5.75 8.70
N TYR A 601 10.69 4.90 9.70
CA TYR A 601 11.77 4.52 10.61
C TYR A 601 12.59 3.34 10.09
N VAL A 602 11.92 2.34 9.49
CA VAL A 602 12.54 1.14 8.93
C VAL A 602 11.94 0.88 7.56
N HIS A 603 12.74 0.44 6.58
CA HIS A 603 12.29 0.15 5.23
C HIS A 603 12.17 -1.36 5.02
N ASN A 604 11.20 -1.85 4.25
CA ASN A 604 11.05 -3.30 4.02
C ASN A 604 12.30 -4.02 3.44
N MET A 605 13.18 -3.29 2.75
CA MET A 605 14.45 -3.81 2.17
C MET A 605 15.63 -3.88 3.15
N ASP A 606 15.50 -3.35 4.37
CA ASP A 606 16.60 -3.24 5.33
C ASP A 606 16.09 -3.39 6.77
N SER A 607 16.73 -4.25 7.55
CA SER A 607 16.41 -4.47 8.97
C SER A 607 17.07 -3.46 9.92
N ASN A 608 17.74 -2.45 9.39
CA ASN A 608 18.41 -1.39 10.14
C ASN A 608 17.62 -0.06 10.07
N PRO A 609 17.87 0.88 10.99
CA PRO A 609 17.21 2.18 10.98
C PRO A 609 17.46 2.93 9.66
N LEU A 610 16.41 3.55 9.12
CA LEU A 610 16.51 4.46 7.97
C LEU A 610 17.03 5.86 8.36
N LEU A 611 16.89 6.20 9.64
CA LEU A 611 17.26 7.48 10.22
C LEU A 611 18.76 7.51 10.58
N GLU A 612 19.36 8.70 10.51
CA GLU A 612 20.71 8.93 11.03
C GLU A 612 20.66 9.23 12.53
N LYS A 613 21.78 9.05 13.26
CA LYS A 613 21.85 9.27 14.71
C LYS A 613 21.42 10.67 15.17
N SER A 614 21.53 11.67 14.29
CA SER A 614 21.13 13.04 14.54
C SER A 614 19.67 13.35 14.20
N ASP A 615 18.97 12.42 13.56
CA ASP A 615 17.56 12.60 13.19
C ASP A 615 16.66 12.40 14.41
N ASP A 616 15.66 13.25 14.58
CA ASP A 616 14.60 13.05 15.56
C ASP A 616 13.90 11.69 15.28
N GLY A 617 13.71 10.90 16.34
CA GLY A 617 13.11 9.57 16.25
C GLY A 617 14.09 8.43 15.93
N TYR A 618 15.40 8.69 15.86
CA TYR A 618 16.42 7.63 15.68
C TYR A 618 16.34 6.55 16.77
N ASP A 619 16.20 6.92 18.04
CA ASP A 619 16.06 5.95 19.15
C ASP A 619 14.80 5.08 19.00
N LEU A 620 13.72 5.66 18.49
CA LEU A 620 12.51 4.92 18.17
C LEU A 620 12.72 3.97 16.98
N ALA A 621 13.53 4.35 15.98
CA ALA A 621 13.95 3.45 14.92
C ALA A 621 14.81 2.29 15.44
N LEU A 622 15.72 2.55 16.39
CA LEU A 622 16.47 1.48 17.07
C LEU A 622 15.55 0.53 17.81
N PHE A 623 14.56 1.05 18.53
CA PHE A 623 13.54 0.24 19.17
C PHE A 623 12.80 -0.65 18.16
N PHE A 624 12.42 -0.14 16.98
CA PHE A 624 11.80 -0.96 15.93
C PHE A 624 12.70 -2.05 15.38
N THR A 625 13.99 -1.80 15.20
CA THR A 625 14.91 -2.87 14.79
C THR A 625 15.06 -3.95 15.87
N PHE A 626 14.98 -3.57 17.15
CA PHE A 626 14.89 -4.52 18.26
C PHE A 626 13.57 -5.31 18.24
N THR A 627 12.43 -4.68 17.94
CA THR A 627 11.16 -5.42 17.83
C THR A 627 11.21 -6.44 16.70
N GLN A 628 11.89 -6.14 15.57
CA GLN A 628 12.14 -7.11 14.51
C GLN A 628 12.94 -8.31 14.99
N HIS A 629 13.99 -8.09 15.78
CA HIS A 629 14.81 -9.15 16.35
C HIS A 629 13.98 -10.07 17.26
N VAL A 630 13.21 -9.49 18.20
CA VAL A 630 12.33 -10.27 19.07
C VAL A 630 11.34 -11.10 18.26
N GLN A 631 10.68 -10.50 17.27
CA GLN A 631 9.70 -11.20 16.43
C GLN A 631 10.35 -12.32 15.62
N HIS A 632 11.53 -12.08 15.05
CA HIS A 632 12.28 -13.11 14.33
C HIS A 632 12.55 -14.32 15.22
N ILE A 633 13.09 -14.11 16.43
CA ILE A 633 13.37 -15.22 17.36
C ILE A 633 12.09 -15.90 17.83
N LYS A 634 11.07 -15.13 18.25
CA LYS A 634 9.82 -15.68 18.81
C LYS A 634 8.94 -16.37 17.78
N THR A 635 9.14 -16.09 16.50
CA THR A 635 8.47 -16.80 15.40
C THR A 635 9.34 -17.85 14.76
N TRP A 636 10.49 -18.21 15.35
CA TRP A 636 11.42 -19.22 14.80
C TRP A 636 11.92 -18.88 13.39
N GLY A 637 12.22 -17.61 13.16
CA GLY A 637 12.67 -17.09 11.87
C GLY A 637 11.61 -17.13 10.78
N LEU A 638 10.31 -17.24 11.13
CA LEU A 638 9.23 -17.33 10.15
C LEU A 638 8.67 -15.96 9.74
N ALA A 639 8.61 -14.99 10.65
CA ALA A 639 8.02 -13.69 10.35
C ALA A 639 8.52 -12.55 11.24
N PHE A 640 8.53 -11.34 10.70
CA PHE A 640 8.65 -10.10 11.49
C PHE A 640 8.02 -8.93 10.73
N ILE A 641 7.70 -7.87 11.46
CA ILE A 641 7.16 -6.63 10.92
C ILE A 641 8.31 -5.81 10.32
N SER A 642 8.10 -5.21 9.16
CA SER A 642 8.97 -4.17 8.62
C SER A 642 8.12 -2.99 8.14
N ASP A 643 8.77 -2.04 7.47
CA ASP A 643 8.14 -0.81 7.00
C ASP A 643 7.51 0.03 8.11
N TYR A 644 8.15 0.06 9.29
CA TYR A 644 7.71 0.89 10.42
C TYR A 644 7.64 2.36 10.00
N GLN A 645 6.42 2.92 9.99
CA GLN A 645 6.17 4.31 9.65
C GLN A 645 4.96 4.87 10.39
N GLY A 646 4.98 6.17 10.70
CA GLY A 646 3.93 6.84 11.46
C GLY A 646 4.47 8.02 12.27
N GLY A 647 3.82 8.32 13.39
CA GLY A 647 4.27 9.30 14.37
C GLY A 647 5.12 8.66 15.47
N SER A 648 5.28 9.36 16.60
CA SER A 648 6.03 8.87 17.76
C SER A 648 5.29 7.82 18.59
N GLU A 649 3.95 7.82 18.54
CA GLU A 649 3.08 6.91 19.32
C GLU A 649 2.22 5.99 18.43
N LEU A 650 1.83 6.47 17.25
CA LEU A 650 0.92 5.78 16.34
C LEU A 650 1.63 5.39 15.04
N LEU A 651 1.55 4.11 14.71
CA LEU A 651 2.12 3.51 13.50
C LEU A 651 1.03 3.12 12.51
N THR A 652 1.35 3.09 11.23
CA THR A 652 0.42 2.70 10.17
C THR A 652 1.14 2.03 9.01
N ASP A 653 0.39 1.46 8.07
CA ASP A 653 0.88 0.80 6.85
C ASP A 653 2.07 -0.14 7.11
N PRO A 654 1.96 -1.13 8.03
CA PRO A 654 3.02 -2.10 8.25
C PRO A 654 3.20 -2.99 7.03
N GLN A 655 4.38 -3.61 6.93
CA GLN A 655 4.61 -4.76 6.08
C GLN A 655 4.97 -5.96 6.96
N ILE A 656 4.48 -7.15 6.66
CA ILE A 656 4.96 -8.39 7.29
C ILE A 656 5.84 -9.11 6.28
N LEU A 657 7.06 -9.44 6.69
CA LEU A 657 7.99 -10.25 5.91
C LEU A 657 7.92 -11.68 6.43
N THR A 658 7.83 -12.66 5.52
CA THR A 658 7.71 -14.07 5.88
C THR A 658 8.78 -14.92 5.22
N HIS A 659 9.22 -15.97 5.91
CA HIS A 659 10.13 -16.94 5.33
C HIS A 659 9.48 -17.64 4.12
N PRO A 660 10.22 -17.93 3.03
CA PRO A 660 9.65 -18.56 1.83
C PRO A 660 8.93 -19.89 2.08
N THR A 661 9.27 -20.61 3.15
CA THR A 661 8.62 -21.88 3.51
C THR A 661 7.18 -21.73 3.98
N VAL A 662 6.77 -20.55 4.46
CA VAL A 662 5.41 -20.32 5.00
C VAL A 662 4.34 -20.47 3.93
N SER A 663 4.63 -20.07 2.70
CA SER A 663 3.65 -19.97 1.60
C SER A 663 4.20 -20.48 0.27
N GLN A 664 5.27 -21.27 0.29
CA GLN A 664 5.99 -21.72 -0.90
C GLN A 664 6.44 -20.54 -1.78
N GLY A 665 6.90 -19.46 -1.14
CA GLY A 665 7.35 -18.22 -1.79
C GLY A 665 6.22 -17.29 -2.26
N LYS A 666 4.94 -17.63 -2.04
CA LYS A 666 3.82 -16.75 -2.41
C LYS A 666 3.68 -15.59 -1.43
N ASP A 667 3.37 -14.42 -1.96
CA ASP A 667 3.06 -13.26 -1.15
C ASP A 667 1.69 -13.43 -0.45
N ILE A 668 1.71 -13.57 0.89
CA ILE A 668 0.51 -13.73 1.71
C ILE A 668 0.13 -12.47 2.51
N PHE A 669 1.03 -11.48 2.64
CA PHE A 669 0.85 -10.29 3.48
C PHE A 669 1.10 -8.96 2.74
N GLY A 670 0.73 -8.90 1.47
CA GLY A 670 0.73 -7.66 0.70
C GLY A 670 1.99 -7.58 -0.14
N ASP A 671 1.87 -6.91 -1.29
CA ASP A 671 2.85 -6.91 -2.41
C ASP A 671 4.27 -6.42 -2.04
N GLY A 672 4.50 -6.05 -0.78
CA GLY A 672 5.79 -5.64 -0.22
C GLY A 672 6.58 -6.77 0.44
N ASN A 673 6.15 -8.03 0.37
CA ASN A 673 6.94 -9.15 0.87
C ASN A 673 8.16 -9.41 -0.03
N ILE A 674 9.36 -9.23 0.52
CA ILE A 674 10.61 -9.39 -0.24
C ILE A 674 11.14 -10.80 -0.02
N GLU A 675 11.20 -11.56 -1.12
CA GLU A 675 11.70 -12.92 -1.09
C GLU A 675 13.13 -12.99 -0.52
N GLY A 676 13.30 -13.84 0.49
CA GLY A 676 14.59 -14.05 1.14
C GLY A 676 15.04 -12.96 2.12
N ALA A 677 14.24 -11.90 2.34
CA ALA A 677 14.56 -10.90 3.37
C ALA A 677 14.64 -11.55 4.77
N VAL A 678 13.72 -12.46 5.07
CA VAL A 678 13.72 -13.18 6.36
C VAL A 678 14.94 -14.09 6.50
N SER A 679 15.33 -14.81 5.45
CA SER A 679 16.51 -15.67 5.45
C SER A 679 17.84 -14.90 5.54
N LYS A 680 17.82 -13.59 5.23
CA LYS A 680 18.99 -12.71 5.35
C LYS A 680 18.99 -11.90 6.63
N PHE A 681 17.91 -11.94 7.42
CA PHE A 681 17.73 -11.08 8.58
C PHE A 681 18.89 -11.19 9.57
N GLU A 682 19.28 -12.41 9.96
CA GLU A 682 20.40 -12.66 10.88
C GLU A 682 21.73 -12.08 10.37
N LYS A 683 21.92 -12.03 9.05
CA LYS A 683 23.15 -11.48 8.42
C LYS A 683 23.12 -9.96 8.30
N GLN A 684 21.93 -9.36 8.25
CA GLN A 684 21.76 -7.93 7.97
C GLN A 684 21.44 -7.11 9.22
N HIS A 685 20.79 -7.70 10.20
CA HIS A 685 20.41 -7.03 11.44
C HIS A 685 21.65 -6.71 12.26
N SER A 686 21.86 -5.42 12.56
CA SER A 686 22.82 -4.99 13.57
C SER A 686 22.13 -4.82 14.91
N CYS A 687 22.50 -5.66 15.88
CA CYS A 687 22.06 -5.49 17.26
C CYS A 687 22.42 -4.08 17.77
N ASN A 688 21.56 -3.53 18.62
CA ASN A 688 21.74 -2.23 19.26
C ASN A 688 21.56 -2.37 20.79
N TYR A 689 21.62 -1.26 21.52
CA TYR A 689 21.56 -1.28 22.99
C TYR A 689 20.28 -1.89 23.57
N TYR A 690 19.16 -1.91 22.84
CA TYR A 690 17.98 -2.67 23.24
C TYR A 690 18.24 -4.17 23.13
N CYS A 691 18.74 -4.64 21.97
CA CYS A 691 19.06 -6.07 21.75
C CYS A 691 20.12 -6.59 22.73
N GLU A 692 21.09 -5.76 23.09
CA GLU A 692 22.24 -6.11 23.92
C GLU A 692 21.93 -6.11 25.42
N TRP A 693 20.77 -5.61 25.85
CA TRP A 693 20.43 -5.59 27.27
C TRP A 693 20.27 -7.03 27.80
N PRO A 694 21.08 -7.46 28.80
CA PRO A 694 21.11 -8.86 29.23
C PRO A 694 19.76 -9.39 29.74
N GLY A 695 18.90 -8.51 30.27
CA GLY A 695 17.58 -8.89 30.76
C GLY A 695 16.62 -9.41 29.68
N PHE A 696 16.86 -9.13 28.40
CA PHE A 696 16.11 -9.75 27.31
C PHE A 696 16.63 -11.13 26.91
N GLY A 697 17.89 -11.46 27.21
CA GLY A 697 18.49 -12.75 26.84
C GLY A 697 18.43 -13.05 25.34
N LEU A 698 18.67 -12.03 24.51
CA LEU A 698 18.78 -12.20 23.06
C LEU A 698 20.24 -12.46 22.68
N ASP A 699 20.47 -13.53 21.94
CA ASP A 699 21.79 -13.81 21.40
C ASP A 699 22.08 -12.85 20.23
N PRO A 700 23.26 -12.21 20.19
CA PRO A 700 23.64 -11.39 19.04
C PRO A 700 23.83 -12.28 17.81
N PHE A 701 23.30 -11.87 16.66
CA PHE A 701 23.65 -12.53 15.42
C PHE A 701 25.13 -12.29 15.11
N THR A 702 25.85 -13.38 14.85
CA THR A 702 27.27 -13.31 14.51
C THR A 702 27.42 -12.58 13.17
N LYS A 703 28.03 -11.40 13.20
CA LYS A 703 28.58 -10.81 11.98
C LYS A 703 29.66 -11.77 11.51
N LEU A 704 29.42 -12.46 10.39
CA LEU A 704 30.50 -13.11 9.67
C LEU A 704 31.55 -12.02 9.45
N PRO A 705 32.81 -12.23 9.89
CA PRO A 705 33.86 -11.25 9.67
C PRO A 705 33.85 -10.93 8.17
N ASP A 706 33.70 -9.65 7.83
CA ASP A 706 33.80 -9.19 6.45
C ASP A 706 35.06 -9.84 5.88
N ALA A 707 34.90 -10.69 4.87
CA ALA A 707 36.03 -11.36 4.23
C ALA A 707 36.96 -10.26 3.76
N SER A 708 38.01 -9.99 4.54
CA SER A 708 38.96 -8.93 4.24
C SER A 708 39.52 -9.29 2.88
N VAL A 709 39.26 -8.41 1.91
CA VAL A 709 39.91 -8.46 0.61
C VAL A 709 41.41 -8.38 0.93
N SER A 710 42.07 -9.53 0.91
CA SER A 710 43.51 -9.64 1.11
C SER A 710 44.14 -8.93 -0.08
N THR A 711 44.62 -7.71 0.15
CA THR A 711 45.55 -7.03 -0.74
C THR A 711 46.93 -7.65 -0.55
N ASP A 712 47.07 -8.92 -0.93
CA ASP A 712 48.36 -9.59 -1.08
C ASP A 712 48.54 -9.86 -2.58
N ASP A 713 48.89 -8.80 -3.31
CA ASP A 713 49.57 -8.89 -4.60
C ASP A 713 50.52 -7.67 -4.68
N ALA A 714 51.61 -7.78 -3.93
CA ALA A 714 52.84 -7.06 -4.18
C ALA A 714 53.99 -8.08 -4.11
N ASP A 715 54.83 -8.04 -5.14
CA ASP A 715 56.07 -8.79 -5.37
C ASP A 715 55.95 -10.20 -5.97
N ILE A 716 55.80 -10.27 -7.31
CA ILE A 716 56.72 -10.99 -8.24
C ILE A 716 56.89 -10.18 -9.52
#